data_AF-A0A3Q7HD08-F1
#
_entry.id   AF-A0A3Q7HD08-F1
#
_cell.length_a   1.000
_cell.length_b   1.000
_cell.length_c   1.000
_cell.angle_alpha   90.00
_cell.angle_beta   90.00
_cell.angle_gamma   90.00
#
_symmetry.space_group_name_H-M   'P 1'
#
loop_
_entity.id
_entity.type
_entity.pdbx_description
1 polymer ?
#
loop_
_entity_poly.entity_id
_entity_poly.type
_entity_poly.pdbx_seq_one_letter_code
_entity_poly.pdbx_strand_id
1 'polypeptide(L)'
;MTFPSSNPEIHLSTVNVANFVSIKLCGKSNYIPWKTQIVCLLQSHDLFGFVDGTIRFPLLTIAPGDGDGDDDEPEEEEEMGIDEDYLQRKRSDGFVKGWIFGSLSDELLQDKAVHKLDSAREIWLVLEELYSPTSQVDSSIKRAEGIESKKDFSYYLQLYRASLSGDWKEAEKFLTRDTEASRAQINSLLQTTLHVAVGIKGKKGKHFVEKLVATIENDEDIAIQDSLGDTPLHYAARFGNLDAAKILLSRNSRLPYIHCLRGLYPIHYAAEYGYISVDVFAYFLSITEESIPYADLSGVRLLNRLIHSDLYDFARQLVEDYLDLAKYDLDGKSALKELAMKEFTFLSGSHLNFWQQLLYYCVPVKLTSRSRQRKPNANDLENVVNNSQMVKTKSVRIYIRNVIKTLHSLLFNFVEILVPPLKNIRKKKSIHHYAVMYAECLCKKIERLNDKEVDSIVSRPLLDAACYDTYELVEIIVRRFPSLAYCYDRDSKNILHIAIEYRCENVFNLVRRMSQFRHQLMISTDSSNNNVLHLAGMLAPRNKLNLVSGPALQMQRELQWFKEVKKIVPPLYWEFLNGEGDAPYAVFTDKHEKLKVDGEKWMKDTSSSCTTAAALIATIAFAAAITVPGGNEQQSGLPIFSWNIAFIIFAISNAASLFTSSTSLLVFLSILTSRYAEEDFLHTLPRSLILGLLTLFLSITSMMISFSSTVYLVFGQKKSWVLLPVATMACLPITSFVLLQFPLLIALISSTYGDGIFKKKSNLLF
;
A
#
# COMPACT_ATOMS: atom_id res chain seq x y z
N MET A 1 42.42 -27.39 27.79
CA MET A 1 41.35 -26.80 26.96
C MET A 1 40.54 -25.89 27.86
N THR A 2 41.00 -24.64 27.95
CA THR A 2 40.34 -23.55 28.65
C THR A 2 39.25 -23.00 27.73
N PHE A 3 38.00 -23.03 28.18
CA PHE A 3 36.92 -22.30 27.52
C PHE A 3 37.12 -20.79 27.78
N PRO A 4 36.89 -19.92 26.79
CA PRO A 4 37.08 -18.48 26.99
C PRO A 4 35.95 -17.92 27.87
N SER A 5 36.32 -17.06 28.81
CA SER A 5 35.44 -16.13 29.50
C SER A 5 34.80 -15.21 28.45
N SER A 6 33.54 -15.45 28.12
CA SER A 6 32.75 -14.49 27.36
C SER A 6 32.25 -13.42 28.33
N ASN A 7 32.83 -12.24 28.23
CA ASN A 7 32.16 -11.00 28.63
C ASN A 7 30.77 -11.01 27.96
N PRO A 8 29.65 -10.89 28.69
CA PRO A 8 28.39 -10.58 28.06
C PRO A 8 28.45 -9.09 27.71
N GLU A 9 28.98 -8.75 26.54
CA GLU A 9 28.56 -7.52 25.88
C GLU A 9 27.04 -7.64 25.69
N ILE A 10 26.30 -6.98 26.56
CA ILE A 10 24.85 -6.94 26.47
C ILE A 10 24.51 -6.06 25.25
N HIS A 11 24.37 -6.69 24.08
CA HIS A 11 23.85 -6.07 22.86
C HIS A 11 22.38 -5.63 23.08
N LEU A 12 22.16 -4.47 23.70
CA LEU A 12 20.82 -3.93 24.03
C LEU A 12 20.39 -2.74 23.16
N SER A 13 21.12 -2.38 22.12
CA SER A 13 20.85 -1.18 21.31
C SER A 13 19.72 -1.32 20.27
N THR A 14 19.05 -2.47 20.17
CA THR A 14 18.08 -2.75 19.09
C THR A 14 16.66 -3.14 19.54
N VAL A 15 16.40 -3.22 20.85
CA VAL A 15 15.09 -3.67 21.35
C VAL A 15 14.13 -2.48 21.48
N ASN A 16 13.14 -2.42 20.59
CA ASN A 16 12.04 -1.46 20.72
C ASN A 16 10.96 -2.03 21.65
N VAL A 17 10.76 -1.38 22.79
CA VAL A 17 9.78 -1.78 23.82
C VAL A 17 8.37 -1.89 23.25
N ALA A 18 8.00 -1.05 22.28
CA ALA A 18 6.68 -1.10 21.64
C ALA A 18 6.41 -2.42 20.88
N ASN A 19 7.46 -3.18 20.52
CA ASN A 19 7.31 -4.49 19.88
C ASN A 19 7.00 -5.61 20.89
N PHE A 20 7.32 -5.42 22.18
CA PHE A 20 7.15 -6.42 23.23
C PHE A 20 6.05 -6.06 24.23
N VAL A 21 5.85 -4.77 24.49
CA VAL A 21 4.82 -4.22 25.36
C VAL A 21 3.86 -3.42 24.48
N SER A 22 2.73 -4.05 24.15
CA SER A 22 1.71 -3.49 23.24
C SER A 22 0.70 -2.61 23.97
N ILE A 23 0.65 -2.71 25.29
CA ILE A 23 -0.29 -1.99 26.15
C ILE A 23 0.47 -0.88 26.87
N LYS A 24 0.08 0.38 26.66
CA LYS A 24 0.56 1.49 27.50
C LYS A 24 -0.21 1.51 28.82
N LEU A 25 0.48 1.67 29.95
CA LEU A 25 -0.19 1.82 31.24
C LEU A 25 -0.98 3.13 31.27
N CYS A 26 -2.29 3.05 31.50
CA CYS A 26 -3.18 4.21 31.55
C CYS A 26 -3.95 4.30 32.87
N GLY A 27 -4.02 3.21 33.65
CA GLY A 27 -4.66 3.21 34.95
C GLY A 27 -4.78 1.82 35.57
N LYS A 28 -5.54 1.71 36.68
CA LYS A 28 -5.70 0.45 37.43
C LYS A 28 -6.27 -0.71 36.60
N SER A 29 -7.11 -0.39 35.61
CA SER A 29 -7.80 -1.39 34.77
C SER A 29 -6.87 -2.17 33.84
N ASN A 30 -5.76 -1.57 33.40
CA ASN A 30 -4.80 -2.22 32.50
C ASN A 30 -3.44 -2.51 33.14
N TYR A 31 -3.33 -2.31 34.46
CA TYR A 31 -2.10 -2.56 35.22
C TYR A 31 -1.64 -4.02 35.19
N ILE A 32 -2.55 -4.97 35.43
CA ILE A 32 -2.22 -6.41 35.42
C ILE A 32 -1.64 -6.86 34.06
N PRO A 33 -2.32 -6.65 32.92
CA PRO A 33 -1.78 -7.09 31.62
C PRO A 33 -0.52 -6.31 31.21
N TRP A 34 -0.40 -5.03 31.57
CA TRP A 34 0.84 -4.25 31.38
C TRP A 34 2.01 -4.84 32.18
N LYS A 35 1.80 -5.09 33.48
CA LYS A 35 2.79 -5.65 34.40
C LYS A 35 3.30 -6.99 33.86
N THR A 36 2.41 -7.87 33.41
CA THR A 36 2.80 -9.15 32.82
C THR A 36 3.72 -8.99 31.60
N GLN A 37 3.43 -8.05 30.70
CA GLN A 37 4.26 -7.82 29.50
C GLN A 37 5.65 -7.27 29.85
N ILE A 38 5.73 -6.29 30.76
CA ILE A 38 7.02 -5.75 31.21
C ILE A 38 7.84 -6.80 31.96
N VAL A 39 7.24 -7.58 32.87
CA VAL A 39 7.95 -8.63 33.60
C VAL A 39 8.53 -9.67 32.63
N CYS A 40 7.77 -10.11 31.62
CA CYS A 40 8.28 -11.02 30.60
C CYS A 40 9.45 -10.42 29.81
N LEU A 41 9.39 -9.13 29.45
CA LEU A 41 10.49 -8.45 28.76
C LEU A 41 11.76 -8.42 29.63
N LEU A 42 11.63 -8.03 30.90
CA LEU A 42 12.77 -7.94 31.82
C LEU A 42 13.38 -9.31 32.14
N GLN A 43 12.55 -10.35 32.32
CA GLN A 43 13.03 -11.72 32.54
C GLN A 43 13.72 -12.30 31.32
N SER A 44 13.25 -11.99 30.10
CA SER A 44 13.89 -12.48 28.86
C SER A 44 15.28 -11.90 28.59
N HIS A 45 15.67 -10.85 29.32
CA HIS A 45 16.97 -10.18 29.21
C HIS A 45 17.77 -10.20 30.52
N ASP A 46 17.38 -11.03 31.50
CA ASP A 46 18.01 -11.13 32.82
C ASP A 46 18.08 -9.79 33.61
N LEU A 47 17.20 -8.84 33.31
CA LEU A 47 17.14 -7.51 33.93
C LEU A 47 16.06 -7.37 35.02
N PHE A 48 15.29 -8.43 35.28
CA PHE A 48 14.24 -8.40 36.31
C PHE A 48 14.79 -8.11 37.71
N GLY A 49 16.07 -8.44 37.95
CA GLY A 49 16.75 -8.22 39.22
C GLY A 49 16.87 -6.76 39.68
N PHE A 50 16.78 -5.80 38.74
CA PHE A 50 16.76 -4.37 39.03
C PHE A 50 15.43 -3.90 39.62
N VAL A 51 14.37 -4.68 39.45
CA VAL A 51 12.99 -4.32 39.83
C VAL A 51 12.53 -5.11 41.06
N ASP A 52 12.87 -6.39 41.15
CA ASP A 52 12.53 -7.23 42.31
C ASP A 52 13.43 -6.98 43.54
N GLY A 53 14.53 -6.25 43.36
CA GLY A 53 15.45 -5.86 44.43
C GLY A 53 16.54 -6.88 44.78
N THR A 54 16.73 -7.91 43.94
CA THR A 54 17.83 -8.87 44.05
C THR A 54 19.19 -8.24 43.71
N ILE A 55 19.24 -7.23 42.83
CA ILE A 55 20.44 -6.43 42.54
C ILE A 55 20.46 -5.20 43.45
N ARG A 56 21.50 -5.05 44.29
CA ARG A 56 21.71 -3.88 45.16
C ARG A 56 22.96 -3.11 44.71
N PHE A 57 22.85 -1.78 44.66
CA PHE A 57 24.00 -0.90 44.48
C PHE A 57 24.83 -0.84 45.78
N PRO A 58 26.17 -0.91 45.71
CA PRO A 58 27.00 -0.67 46.89
C PRO A 58 26.83 0.78 47.37
N LEU A 59 26.70 0.96 48.69
CA LEU A 59 26.75 2.28 49.33
C LEU A 59 28.19 2.81 49.20
N LEU A 60 28.36 4.02 48.68
CA LEU A 60 29.61 4.76 48.79
C LEU A 60 29.92 4.96 50.28
N THR A 61 30.90 4.22 50.80
CA THR A 61 31.50 4.50 52.10
C THR A 61 32.36 5.74 51.97
N ILE A 62 31.81 6.90 52.34
CA ILE A 62 32.60 8.09 52.64
C ILE A 62 33.14 7.87 54.04
N ALA A 63 34.46 7.66 54.17
CA ALA A 63 35.12 7.70 55.46
C ALA A 63 35.09 9.15 56.01
N PRO A 64 34.75 9.38 57.28
CA PRO A 64 34.82 10.72 57.86
C PRO A 64 36.28 11.11 58.07
N GLY A 65 36.67 12.28 57.55
CA GLY A 65 37.93 12.91 57.88
C GLY A 65 37.85 13.49 59.29
N ASP A 66 38.69 12.99 60.19
CA ASP A 66 39.06 13.67 61.42
C ASP A 66 40.17 14.69 61.08
N GLY A 67 39.93 15.94 61.43
CA GLY A 67 40.87 17.04 61.23
C GLY A 67 41.97 17.09 62.29
N ASP A 68 43.15 17.54 61.87
CA ASP A 68 43.95 18.56 62.54
C ASP A 68 45.25 18.78 61.73
N GLY A 69 45.66 20.03 61.53
CA GLY A 69 47.02 20.38 61.13
C GLY A 69 47.11 21.30 59.91
N ASP A 70 47.65 22.49 60.16
CA ASP A 70 47.93 23.58 59.24
C ASP A 70 48.98 23.26 58.13
N ASP A 71 49.01 24.16 57.15
CA ASP A 71 50.10 24.54 56.21
C ASP A 71 50.22 23.86 54.82
N ASP A 72 49.97 24.70 53.80
CA ASP A 72 50.62 24.85 52.48
C ASP A 72 51.03 23.63 51.63
N GLU A 73 50.24 23.33 50.57
CA GLU A 73 50.63 23.20 49.14
C GLU A 73 49.49 22.55 48.31
N PRO A 74 49.41 22.74 46.97
CA PRO A 74 48.31 22.20 46.16
C PRO A 74 48.61 20.73 45.79
N GLU A 75 47.94 19.79 46.48
CA GLU A 75 47.99 18.37 46.12
C GLU A 75 47.01 18.03 44.98
N GLU A 76 47.49 17.17 44.10
CA GLU A 76 46.92 16.73 42.83
C GLU A 76 45.53 16.08 43.01
N GLU A 77 44.59 16.36 42.09
CA GLU A 77 43.31 15.65 42.01
C GLU A 77 43.55 14.15 41.71
N GLU A 78 43.60 13.31 42.74
CA GLU A 78 43.52 11.85 42.58
C GLU A 78 42.15 11.48 42.00
N GLU A 79 42.14 11.05 40.73
CA GLU A 79 40.99 10.40 40.10
C GLU A 79 40.58 9.16 40.91
N MET A 80 39.50 9.29 41.70
CA MET A 80 38.78 8.16 42.25
C MET A 80 38.33 7.25 41.10
N GLY A 81 38.99 6.10 40.95
CA GLY A 81 38.59 5.05 40.03
C GLY A 81 37.17 4.58 40.32
N ILE A 82 36.20 5.07 39.54
CA ILE A 82 34.83 4.60 39.58
C ILE A 82 34.84 3.16 39.06
N ASP A 83 34.46 2.22 39.93
CA ASP A 83 34.33 0.79 39.62
C ASP A 83 33.51 0.58 38.33
N GLU A 84 34.11 -0.07 37.33
CA GLU A 84 33.53 -0.29 36.01
C GLU A 84 32.21 -1.08 36.10
N ASP A 85 32.10 -1.96 37.11
CA ASP A 85 30.89 -2.74 37.42
C ASP A 85 29.75 -1.85 37.97
N TYR A 86 30.09 -0.82 38.77
CA TYR A 86 29.11 0.17 39.22
C TYR A 86 28.55 0.97 38.05
N LEU A 87 29.40 1.40 37.12
CA LEU A 87 28.99 2.13 35.93
C LEU A 87 28.08 1.28 35.02
N GLN A 88 28.39 -0.01 34.88
CA GLN A 88 27.60 -0.96 34.10
C GLN A 88 26.23 -1.23 34.71
N ARG A 89 26.13 -1.39 36.03
CA ARG A 89 24.85 -1.53 36.74
C ARG A 89 24.00 -0.26 36.63
N LYS A 90 24.61 0.93 36.73
CA LYS A 90 23.91 2.21 36.59
C LYS A 90 23.35 2.41 35.17
N ARG A 91 24.10 2.01 34.14
CA ARG A 91 23.60 2.00 32.75
C ARG A 91 22.41 1.05 32.59
N SER A 92 22.51 -0.16 33.15
CA SER A 92 21.45 -1.17 33.07
C SER A 92 20.16 -0.74 33.78
N ASP A 93 20.26 -0.14 34.96
CA ASP A 93 19.12 0.47 35.65
C ASP A 93 18.50 1.59 34.81
N GLY A 94 19.31 2.47 34.22
CA GLY A 94 18.84 3.51 33.29
C GLY A 94 18.06 2.96 32.08
N PHE A 95 18.47 1.81 31.53
CA PHE A 95 17.72 1.15 30.46
C PHE A 95 16.36 0.62 30.92
N VAL A 96 16.30 -0.04 32.08
CA VAL A 96 15.05 -0.52 32.66
C VAL A 96 14.10 0.63 32.92
N LYS A 97 14.59 1.77 33.44
CA LYS A 97 13.81 3.00 33.59
C LYS A 97 13.24 3.48 32.27
N GLY A 98 14.09 3.57 31.23
CA GLY A 98 13.68 3.97 29.89
C GLY A 98 12.59 3.08 29.30
N TRP A 99 12.67 1.77 29.55
CA TRP A 99 11.65 0.82 29.10
C TRP A 99 10.33 0.95 29.85
N ILE A 100 10.37 1.12 31.17
CA ILE A 100 9.18 1.38 31.97
C ILE A 100 8.51 2.66 31.47
N PHE A 101 9.25 3.77 31.35
CA PHE A 101 8.72 5.04 30.85
C PHE A 101 8.14 4.96 29.43
N GLY A 102 8.83 4.28 28.51
CA GLY A 102 8.34 4.07 27.14
C GLY A 102 7.03 3.28 27.06
N SER A 103 6.69 2.54 28.12
CA SER A 103 5.46 1.77 28.25
C SER A 103 4.34 2.49 29.04
N LEU A 104 4.55 3.73 29.48
CA LEU A 104 3.52 4.54 30.15
C LEU A 104 2.75 5.41 29.13
N SER A 105 1.52 5.78 29.48
CA SER A 105 0.74 6.78 28.74
C SER A 105 1.21 8.20 29.03
N ASP A 106 0.88 9.12 28.11
CA ASP A 106 1.30 10.52 28.19
C ASP A 106 0.73 11.24 29.43
N GLU A 107 -0.43 10.79 29.94
CA GLU A 107 -1.04 11.30 31.18
C GLU A 107 -0.21 10.91 32.42
N LEU A 108 0.29 9.67 32.49
CA LEU A 108 1.12 9.18 33.61
C LEU A 108 2.55 9.75 33.55
N LEU A 109 3.06 10.02 32.35
CA LEU A 109 4.33 10.69 32.15
C LEU A 109 4.28 12.18 32.53
N GLN A 110 3.10 12.78 32.77
CA GLN A 110 3.00 14.17 33.24
C GLN A 110 2.88 14.27 34.77
N ASP A 111 2.74 13.14 35.48
CA ASP A 111 2.69 13.12 36.93
C ASP A 111 4.08 13.40 37.54
N LYS A 112 4.17 14.47 38.33
CA LYS A 112 5.41 14.94 38.95
C LYS A 112 6.03 13.94 39.93
N ALA A 113 5.26 12.95 40.41
CA ALA A 113 5.75 11.93 41.35
C ALA A 113 6.71 10.92 40.70
N VAL A 114 6.56 10.62 39.40
CA VAL A 114 7.31 9.55 38.72
C VAL A 114 8.67 10.03 38.19
N HIS A 115 8.82 11.32 37.89
CA HIS A 115 10.07 11.92 37.36
C HIS A 115 11.19 12.14 38.39
N LYS A 116 10.88 12.10 39.68
CA LYS A 116 11.84 12.40 40.77
C LYS A 116 12.53 11.18 41.36
N LEU A 117 12.25 9.97 40.86
CA LEU A 117 12.75 8.73 41.43
C LEU A 117 14.06 8.30 40.78
N ASP A 118 15.02 7.90 41.61
CA ASP A 118 16.42 7.74 41.21
C ASP A 118 16.73 6.33 40.67
N SER A 119 15.88 5.33 40.94
CA SER A 119 16.06 3.94 40.47
C SER A 119 14.85 3.36 39.73
N ALA A 120 15.07 2.34 38.87
CA ALA A 120 13.98 1.59 38.22
C ALA A 120 13.06 0.92 39.24
N ARG A 121 13.63 0.47 40.36
CA ARG A 121 12.92 -0.16 41.46
C ARG A 121 11.93 0.78 42.14
N GLU A 122 12.34 2.01 42.43
CA GLU A 122 11.45 3.00 43.04
C GLU A 122 10.25 3.30 42.15
N ILE A 123 10.49 3.47 40.84
CA ILE A 123 9.42 3.67 39.86
C ILE A 123 8.48 2.46 39.86
N TRP A 124 9.02 1.25 39.86
CA TRP A 124 8.22 0.03 39.91
C TRP A 124 7.36 -0.07 41.17
N LEU A 125 7.93 0.21 42.33
CA LEU A 125 7.21 0.16 43.62
C LEU A 125 6.09 1.21 43.67
N VAL A 126 6.33 2.41 43.16
CA VAL A 126 5.32 3.47 43.10
C VAL A 126 4.20 3.11 42.12
N LEU A 127 4.54 2.58 40.95
CA LEU A 127 3.52 2.09 40.01
C LEU A 127 2.72 0.92 40.60
N GLU A 128 3.38 0.04 41.36
CA GLU A 128 2.73 -1.04 42.07
C GLU A 128 1.82 -0.55 43.19
N GLU A 129 2.24 0.42 43.98
CA GLU A 129 1.41 1.00 45.03
C GLU A 129 0.19 1.74 44.46
N LEU A 130 0.39 2.53 43.41
CA LEU A 130 -0.66 3.37 42.82
C LEU A 130 -1.66 2.58 41.98
N TYR A 131 -1.20 1.55 41.27
CA TYR A 131 -2.00 0.87 40.24
C TYR A 131 -2.28 -0.60 40.52
N SER A 132 -1.59 -1.23 41.46
CA SER A 132 -2.02 -2.55 41.95
C SER A 132 -3.38 -2.42 42.62
N PRO A 133 -4.33 -3.32 42.34
CA PRO A 133 -5.61 -3.33 43.03
C PRO A 133 -5.37 -3.64 44.52
N THR A 134 -5.27 -2.60 45.35
CA THR A 134 -5.18 -2.72 46.81
C THR A 134 -6.47 -3.33 47.34
N SER A 135 -6.31 -4.34 48.18
CA SER A 135 -7.34 -5.08 48.92
C SER A 135 -8.27 -4.16 49.71
N GLN A 136 -9.45 -3.88 49.16
CA GLN A 136 -10.66 -3.54 49.90
C GLN A 136 -11.82 -4.44 49.43
N VAL A 137 -11.64 -5.75 49.60
CA VAL A 137 -12.74 -6.70 49.80
C VAL A 137 -12.29 -7.67 50.89
N ASP A 138 -12.09 -7.13 52.09
CA ASP A 138 -11.92 -7.90 53.31
C ASP A 138 -13.02 -7.45 54.27
N SER A 139 -14.22 -8.06 54.11
CA SER A 139 -15.28 -8.18 55.13
C SER A 139 -16.66 -8.56 54.58
N SER A 140 -16.91 -8.50 53.27
CA SER A 140 -18.27 -8.75 52.73
C SER A 140 -18.44 -9.97 51.82
N ILE A 141 -17.38 -10.76 51.58
CA ILE A 141 -17.51 -12.09 50.93
C ILE A 141 -16.75 -13.16 51.74
N LYS A 142 -17.00 -13.19 53.06
CA LYS A 142 -16.90 -14.44 53.83
C LYS A 142 -18.28 -15.10 53.86
N ARG A 143 -18.73 -15.59 52.71
CA ARG A 143 -19.80 -16.62 52.55
C ARG A 143 -20.02 -16.93 51.08
N ALA A 144 -19.04 -17.58 50.47
CA ALA A 144 -19.20 -18.62 49.45
C ALA A 144 -17.80 -19.10 49.01
N GLU A 145 -16.98 -19.53 49.96
CA GLU A 145 -15.83 -20.40 49.62
C GLU A 145 -16.39 -21.80 49.35
N GLY A 146 -16.81 -22.01 48.11
CA GLY A 146 -16.58 -23.27 47.42
C GLY A 146 -15.23 -23.14 46.73
N ILE A 147 -14.24 -23.90 47.17
CA ILE A 147 -12.88 -23.91 46.65
C ILE A 147 -12.90 -24.31 45.16
N GLU A 148 -12.53 -23.40 44.26
CA GLU A 148 -11.91 -23.77 42.99
C GLU A 148 -10.66 -22.93 42.76
N SER A 149 -9.52 -23.60 42.91
CA SER A 149 -8.21 -23.17 42.42
C SER A 149 -8.34 -22.70 40.97
N LYS A 150 -7.99 -21.44 40.68
CA LYS A 150 -7.95 -20.91 39.31
C LYS A 150 -6.82 -21.63 38.57
N LYS A 151 -7.16 -22.65 37.78
CA LYS A 151 -6.18 -23.49 37.05
C LYS A 151 -5.39 -22.61 36.07
N ASP A 152 -4.05 -22.69 36.13
CA ASP A 152 -3.15 -21.91 35.25
C ASP A 152 -3.24 -22.33 33.77
N PHE A 153 -2.87 -21.44 32.85
CA PHE A 153 -2.88 -21.74 31.40
C PHE A 153 -2.01 -22.94 31.00
N SER A 154 -1.00 -23.28 31.81
CA SER A 154 -0.17 -24.49 31.63
C SER A 154 -1.00 -25.78 31.69
N TYR A 155 -2.06 -25.79 32.51
CA TYR A 155 -3.00 -26.91 32.63
C TYR A 155 -3.79 -27.14 31.33
N TYR A 156 -4.26 -26.06 30.71
CA TYR A 156 -5.05 -26.13 29.47
C TYR A 156 -4.20 -26.21 28.19
N LEU A 157 -2.87 -26.19 28.29
CA LEU A 157 -1.97 -26.18 27.14
C LEU A 157 -2.19 -27.38 26.20
N GLN A 158 -2.47 -28.56 26.76
CA GLN A 158 -2.77 -29.76 25.96
C GLN A 158 -4.07 -29.58 25.16
N LEU A 159 -5.13 -29.08 25.81
CA LEU A 159 -6.42 -28.79 25.18
C LEU A 159 -6.27 -27.69 24.12
N TYR A 160 -5.47 -26.66 24.38
CA TYR A 160 -5.18 -25.59 23.43
C TYR A 160 -4.45 -26.10 22.17
N ARG A 161 -3.41 -26.95 22.33
CA ARG A 161 -2.72 -27.58 21.21
C ARG A 161 -3.63 -28.48 20.37
N ALA A 162 -4.47 -29.28 21.03
CA ALA A 162 -5.46 -30.13 20.36
C ALA A 162 -6.50 -29.29 19.59
N SER A 163 -6.91 -28.15 20.16
CA SER A 163 -7.84 -27.21 19.53
C SER A 163 -7.24 -26.52 18.31
N LEU A 164 -5.93 -26.24 18.29
CA LEU A 164 -5.21 -25.67 17.14
C LEU A 164 -4.93 -26.67 16.02
N SER A 165 -4.73 -27.95 16.36
CA SER A 165 -4.52 -29.02 15.37
C SER A 165 -5.82 -29.61 14.83
N GLY A 166 -6.96 -29.32 15.48
CA GLY A 166 -8.26 -29.90 15.17
C GLY A 166 -8.35 -31.38 15.54
N ASP A 167 -7.56 -31.82 16.53
CA ASP A 167 -7.55 -33.20 17.01
C ASP A 167 -8.62 -33.41 18.09
N TRP A 168 -9.81 -33.78 17.63
CA TRP A 168 -10.95 -34.02 18.52
C TRP A 168 -10.66 -35.12 19.55
N LYS A 169 -9.88 -36.17 19.20
CA LYS A 169 -9.66 -37.30 20.11
C LYS A 169 -8.88 -36.89 21.34
N GLU A 170 -7.84 -36.08 21.16
CA GLU A 170 -7.03 -35.57 22.28
C GLU A 170 -7.81 -34.51 23.08
N ALA A 171 -8.60 -33.65 22.41
CA ALA A 171 -9.46 -32.70 23.10
C ALA A 171 -10.54 -33.42 23.93
N GLU A 172 -11.20 -34.42 23.38
CA GLU A 172 -12.25 -35.21 24.04
C GLU A 172 -11.72 -35.94 25.27
N LYS A 173 -10.51 -36.51 25.21
CA LYS A 173 -9.86 -37.13 26.37
C LYS A 173 -9.65 -36.13 27.53
N PHE A 174 -9.44 -34.86 27.21
CA PHE A 174 -9.27 -33.82 28.21
C PHE A 174 -10.63 -33.34 28.74
N LEU A 175 -11.58 -33.06 27.83
CA LEU A 175 -12.93 -32.60 28.16
C LEU A 175 -13.76 -33.63 28.93
N THR A 176 -13.51 -34.93 28.71
CA THR A 176 -14.15 -36.00 29.49
C THR A 176 -13.59 -36.11 30.91
N ARG A 177 -12.36 -35.65 31.15
CA ARG A 177 -11.75 -35.57 32.48
C ARG A 177 -12.15 -34.30 33.22
N ASP A 178 -12.36 -33.22 32.49
CA ASP A 178 -12.69 -31.90 33.02
C ASP A 178 -13.80 -31.26 32.15
N THR A 179 -15.06 -31.50 32.51
CA THR A 179 -16.23 -31.01 31.76
C THR A 179 -16.29 -29.48 31.71
N GLU A 180 -15.76 -28.85 32.76
CA GLU A 180 -15.61 -27.41 32.94
C GLU A 180 -14.59 -26.77 31.98
N ALA A 181 -13.69 -27.58 31.42
CA ALA A 181 -12.66 -27.09 30.50
C ALA A 181 -13.25 -26.60 29.16
N SER A 182 -14.48 -26.98 28.83
CA SER A 182 -15.18 -26.49 27.62
C SER A 182 -15.52 -24.99 27.69
N ARG A 183 -15.79 -24.48 28.90
CA ARG A 183 -16.07 -23.07 29.20
C ARG A 183 -14.87 -22.30 29.76
N ALA A 184 -13.78 -23.00 30.08
CA ALA A 184 -12.58 -22.40 30.64
C ALA A 184 -11.86 -21.48 29.64
N GLN A 185 -11.19 -20.47 30.18
CA GLN A 185 -10.29 -19.57 29.46
C GLN A 185 -8.92 -20.25 29.33
N ILE A 186 -8.61 -20.77 28.15
CA ILE A 186 -7.49 -21.68 27.93
C ILE A 186 -6.17 -20.99 27.56
N ASN A 187 -6.17 -19.67 27.35
CA ASN A 187 -4.98 -18.89 27.04
C ASN A 187 -5.04 -17.43 27.53
N SER A 188 -3.96 -16.68 27.30
CA SER A 188 -3.80 -15.28 27.73
C SER A 188 -4.79 -14.30 27.09
N LEU A 189 -5.43 -14.66 25.98
CA LEU A 189 -6.50 -13.88 25.36
C LEU A 189 -7.87 -14.19 25.95
N LEU A 190 -7.93 -15.03 26.99
CA LEU A 190 -9.15 -15.49 27.62
C LEU A 190 -10.07 -16.23 26.63
N GLN A 191 -9.49 -16.83 25.58
CA GLN A 191 -10.23 -17.61 24.61
C GLN A 191 -10.67 -18.94 25.21
N THR A 192 -11.82 -19.44 24.79
CA THR A 192 -12.25 -20.82 25.03
C THR A 192 -11.77 -21.76 23.92
N THR A 193 -11.87 -23.06 24.14
CA THR A 193 -11.64 -24.10 23.11
C THR A 193 -12.42 -23.81 21.83
N LEU A 194 -13.63 -23.27 21.95
CA LEU A 194 -14.50 -22.97 20.81
C LEU A 194 -13.98 -21.79 19.97
N HIS A 195 -13.44 -20.73 20.60
CA HIS A 195 -12.82 -19.61 19.88
C HIS A 195 -11.69 -20.08 18.96
N VAL A 196 -10.87 -21.00 19.46
CA VAL A 196 -9.70 -21.53 18.74
C VAL A 196 -10.13 -22.50 17.64
N ALA A 197 -11.04 -23.44 17.96
CA ALA A 197 -11.49 -24.47 17.03
C ALA A 197 -12.18 -23.90 15.78
N VAL A 198 -12.93 -22.80 15.94
CA VAL A 198 -13.63 -22.12 14.84
C VAL A 198 -12.67 -21.60 13.76
N GLY A 199 -11.42 -21.32 14.10
CA GLY A 199 -10.41 -20.90 13.14
C GLY A 199 -9.99 -22.00 12.15
N ILE A 200 -10.28 -23.26 12.44
CA ILE A 200 -9.86 -24.39 11.61
C ILE A 200 -10.88 -24.65 10.50
N LYS A 201 -10.43 -24.50 9.26
CA LYS A 201 -11.23 -24.83 8.07
C LYS A 201 -11.14 -26.30 7.68
N GLY A 202 -12.16 -26.76 6.97
CA GLY A 202 -12.23 -28.11 6.40
C GLY A 202 -12.90 -29.12 7.31
N LYS A 203 -12.95 -30.38 6.85
CA LYS A 203 -13.74 -31.45 7.51
C LYS A 203 -13.35 -31.69 8.97
N LYS A 204 -12.05 -31.63 9.29
CA LYS A 204 -11.56 -31.84 10.66
C LYS A 204 -12.03 -30.74 11.61
N GLY A 205 -11.85 -29.47 11.24
CA GLY A 205 -12.32 -28.33 12.03
C GLY A 205 -13.83 -28.30 12.17
N LYS A 206 -14.57 -28.56 11.07
CA LYS A 206 -16.04 -28.70 11.12
C LYS A 206 -16.47 -29.78 12.11
N HIS A 207 -15.90 -30.98 12.01
CA HIS A 207 -16.21 -32.09 12.91
C HIS A 207 -15.90 -31.75 14.37
N PHE A 208 -14.76 -31.10 14.62
CA PHE A 208 -14.37 -30.64 15.95
C PHE A 208 -15.39 -29.65 16.52
N VAL A 209 -15.78 -28.64 15.75
CA VAL A 209 -16.77 -27.63 16.17
C VAL A 209 -18.15 -28.26 16.38
N GLU A 210 -18.61 -29.14 15.49
CA GLU A 210 -19.89 -29.86 15.64
C GLU A 210 -19.93 -30.67 16.94
N LYS A 211 -18.85 -31.41 17.22
CA LYS A 211 -18.75 -32.22 18.43
C LYS A 211 -18.65 -31.38 19.68
N LEU A 212 -17.80 -30.34 19.67
CA LEU A 212 -17.64 -29.45 20.82
C LEU A 212 -18.95 -28.73 21.16
N VAL A 213 -19.65 -28.19 20.17
CA VAL A 213 -20.95 -27.52 20.36
C VAL A 213 -22.01 -28.51 20.86
N ALA A 214 -21.97 -29.77 20.43
CA ALA A 214 -22.88 -30.80 20.93
C ALA A 214 -22.61 -31.21 22.39
N THR A 215 -21.38 -31.05 22.89
CA THR A 215 -21.00 -31.32 24.29
C THR A 215 -21.38 -30.17 25.23
N ILE A 216 -21.57 -28.95 24.72
CA ILE A 216 -21.93 -27.78 25.54
C ILE A 216 -23.43 -27.85 25.91
N GLU A 217 -23.72 -27.86 27.20
CA GLU A 217 -25.09 -27.99 27.72
C GLU A 217 -25.87 -26.68 27.63
N ASN A 218 -25.27 -25.54 28.02
CA ASN A 218 -25.92 -24.23 28.03
C ASN A 218 -25.55 -23.39 26.80
N ASP A 219 -26.55 -22.79 26.16
CA ASP A 219 -26.34 -21.94 24.97
C ASP A 219 -25.56 -20.66 25.28
N GLU A 220 -25.54 -20.22 26.55
CA GLU A 220 -24.75 -19.06 27.02
C GLU A 220 -23.24 -19.36 27.04
N ASP A 221 -22.83 -20.62 27.21
CA ASP A 221 -21.40 -21.00 27.21
C ASP A 221 -20.79 -20.89 25.79
N ILE A 222 -21.63 -20.89 24.75
CA ILE A 222 -21.25 -20.64 23.35
C ILE A 222 -21.02 -19.15 23.09
N ALA A 223 -21.64 -18.29 23.91
CA ALA A 223 -21.57 -16.84 23.82
C ALA A 223 -20.46 -16.23 24.67
N ILE A 224 -19.64 -17.04 25.37
CA ILE A 224 -18.50 -16.57 26.16
C ILE A 224 -17.62 -15.66 25.29
N GLN A 225 -17.20 -14.55 25.87
CA GLN A 225 -16.37 -13.56 25.22
C GLN A 225 -14.91 -13.69 25.65
N ASP A 226 -14.00 -13.42 24.72
CA ASP A 226 -12.57 -13.32 24.99
C ASP A 226 -12.20 -11.96 25.63
N SER A 227 -10.89 -11.69 25.79
CA SER A 227 -10.40 -10.45 26.39
C SER A 227 -10.76 -9.16 25.64
N LEU A 228 -11.18 -9.27 24.37
CA LEU A 228 -11.62 -8.15 23.53
C LEU A 228 -13.15 -8.05 23.45
N GLY A 229 -13.88 -8.95 24.11
CA GLY A 229 -15.33 -9.08 23.97
C GLY A 229 -15.75 -9.87 22.73
N ASP A 230 -14.83 -10.48 21.99
CA ASP A 230 -15.15 -11.23 20.78
C ASP A 230 -15.71 -12.60 21.16
N THR A 231 -16.83 -12.98 20.55
CA THR A 231 -17.42 -14.32 20.67
C THR A 231 -16.84 -15.29 19.62
N PRO A 232 -17.04 -16.62 19.74
CA PRO A 232 -16.60 -17.55 18.70
C PRO A 232 -17.17 -17.24 17.31
N LEU A 233 -18.35 -16.60 17.22
CA LEU A 233 -18.92 -16.18 15.95
C LEU A 233 -18.13 -15.03 15.29
N HIS A 234 -17.52 -14.12 16.06
CA HIS A 234 -16.60 -13.10 15.53
C HIS A 234 -15.37 -13.76 14.89
N TYR A 235 -14.84 -14.81 15.50
CA TYR A 235 -13.74 -15.60 14.93
C TYR A 235 -14.18 -16.35 13.66
N ALA A 236 -15.40 -16.91 13.62
CA ALA A 236 -15.93 -17.53 12.41
C ALA A 236 -16.00 -16.55 11.24
N ALA A 237 -16.41 -15.31 11.53
CA ALA A 237 -16.46 -14.21 10.58
C ALA A 237 -15.05 -13.81 10.11
N ARG A 238 -14.13 -13.59 11.06
CA ARG A 238 -12.73 -13.22 10.83
C ARG A 238 -12.01 -14.21 9.93
N PHE A 239 -12.20 -15.50 10.17
CA PHE A 239 -11.56 -16.55 9.39
C PHE A 239 -12.35 -16.91 8.13
N GLY A 240 -13.58 -16.41 7.96
CA GLY A 240 -14.44 -16.77 6.83
C GLY A 240 -14.84 -18.25 6.85
N ASN A 241 -15.12 -18.82 8.03
CA ASN A 241 -15.52 -20.22 8.22
C ASN A 241 -17.06 -20.34 8.24
N LEU A 242 -17.66 -20.49 7.06
CA LEU A 242 -19.13 -20.56 6.90
C LEU A 242 -19.75 -21.77 7.60
N ASP A 243 -19.07 -22.92 7.61
CA ASP A 243 -19.58 -24.13 8.27
C ASP A 243 -19.67 -23.92 9.78
N ALA A 244 -18.60 -23.44 10.42
CA ALA A 244 -18.60 -23.14 11.84
C ALA A 244 -19.64 -22.07 12.20
N ALA A 245 -19.75 -21.02 11.38
CA ALA A 245 -20.76 -19.98 11.57
C ALA A 245 -22.20 -20.55 11.55
N LYS A 246 -22.52 -21.45 10.60
CA LYS A 246 -23.82 -22.13 10.53
C LYS A 246 -24.10 -22.99 11.76
N ILE A 247 -23.10 -23.74 12.23
CA ILE A 247 -23.23 -24.61 13.41
C ILE A 247 -23.53 -23.77 14.65
N LEU A 248 -22.73 -22.73 14.89
CA LEU A 248 -22.92 -21.83 16.04
C LEU A 248 -24.31 -21.18 16.04
N LEU A 249 -24.75 -20.70 14.87
CA LEU A 249 -26.04 -20.01 14.73
C LEU A 249 -27.25 -20.94 14.79
N SER A 250 -27.08 -22.22 14.40
CA SER A 250 -28.12 -23.22 14.58
C SER A 250 -28.37 -23.55 16.05
N ARG A 251 -27.39 -23.29 16.91
CA ARG A 251 -27.47 -23.53 18.35
C ARG A 251 -27.89 -22.31 19.14
N ASN A 252 -27.29 -21.15 18.89
CA ASN A 252 -27.65 -19.89 19.56
C ASN A 252 -27.87 -18.77 18.53
N SER A 253 -29.14 -18.39 18.35
CA SER A 253 -29.57 -17.35 17.39
C SER A 253 -29.27 -15.92 17.84
N ARG A 254 -28.87 -15.70 19.10
CA ARG A 254 -28.52 -14.37 19.63
C ARG A 254 -27.09 -13.94 19.33
N LEU A 255 -26.21 -14.89 18.98
CA LEU A 255 -24.79 -14.62 18.69
C LEU A 255 -24.51 -13.50 17.68
N PRO A 256 -25.31 -13.27 16.60
CA PRO A 256 -25.11 -12.14 15.70
C PRO A 256 -25.25 -10.77 16.35
N TYR A 257 -25.96 -10.69 17.48
CA TYR A 257 -26.33 -9.45 18.16
C TYR A 257 -25.50 -9.20 19.43
N ILE A 258 -24.52 -10.05 19.71
CA ILE A 258 -23.53 -9.80 20.76
C ILE A 258 -22.38 -9.03 20.14
N HIS A 259 -22.05 -7.86 20.71
CA HIS A 259 -20.95 -7.02 20.23
C HIS A 259 -19.73 -7.13 21.13
N CYS A 260 -18.55 -6.91 20.56
CA CYS A 260 -17.31 -6.82 21.32
C CYS A 260 -17.16 -5.50 22.08
N LEU A 261 -16.06 -5.33 22.82
CA LEU A 261 -15.79 -4.11 23.61
C LEU A 261 -15.70 -2.84 22.75
N ARG A 262 -15.44 -2.99 21.44
CA ARG A 262 -15.43 -1.89 20.47
C ARG A 262 -16.82 -1.57 19.89
N GLY A 263 -17.86 -2.29 20.32
CA GLY A 263 -19.22 -2.17 19.78
C GLY A 263 -19.35 -2.69 18.34
N LEU A 264 -18.56 -3.70 17.98
CA LEU A 264 -18.62 -4.35 16.67
C LEU A 264 -19.32 -5.70 16.79
N TYR A 265 -20.18 -5.99 15.83
CA TYR A 265 -20.89 -7.27 15.72
C TYR A 265 -20.16 -8.22 14.76
N PRO A 266 -20.46 -9.54 14.78
CA PRO A 266 -19.84 -10.51 13.87
C PRO A 266 -19.94 -10.14 12.38
N ILE A 267 -21.02 -9.47 11.97
CA ILE A 267 -21.18 -8.99 10.58
C ILE A 267 -20.17 -7.91 10.19
N HIS A 268 -19.68 -7.10 11.13
CA HIS A 268 -18.63 -6.12 10.88
C HIS A 268 -17.31 -6.81 10.57
N TYR A 269 -16.98 -7.89 11.30
CA TYR A 269 -15.83 -8.73 11.00
C TYR A 269 -16.00 -9.43 9.65
N ALA A 270 -17.19 -9.95 9.35
CA ALA A 270 -17.45 -10.57 8.04
C ALA A 270 -17.27 -9.57 6.88
N ALA A 271 -17.61 -8.29 7.09
CA ALA A 271 -17.38 -7.22 6.12
C ALA A 271 -15.89 -6.90 5.97
N GLU A 272 -15.17 -6.67 7.08
CA GLU A 272 -13.73 -6.36 7.10
C GLU A 272 -12.87 -7.49 6.49
N TYR A 273 -13.23 -8.74 6.76
CA TYR A 273 -12.55 -9.92 6.25
C TYR A 273 -13.26 -10.52 5.02
N GLY A 274 -14.12 -9.75 4.35
CA GLY A 274 -14.90 -10.19 3.20
C GLY A 274 -14.06 -10.66 2.01
N TYR A 275 -12.80 -10.21 1.92
CA TYR A 275 -11.84 -10.72 0.94
C TYR A 275 -11.49 -12.20 1.12
N ILE A 276 -11.70 -12.75 2.33
CA ILE A 276 -11.50 -14.17 2.66
C ILE A 276 -12.74 -14.98 2.25
N SER A 277 -13.93 -14.54 2.65
CA SER A 277 -15.18 -15.22 2.31
C SER A 277 -16.37 -14.27 2.33
N VAL A 278 -16.77 -13.85 1.13
CA VAL A 278 -18.00 -13.06 0.91
C VAL A 278 -19.25 -13.84 1.32
N ASP A 279 -19.19 -15.18 1.29
CA ASP A 279 -20.33 -16.04 1.59
C ASP A 279 -20.74 -15.99 3.07
N VAL A 280 -19.78 -15.76 3.99
CA VAL A 280 -20.10 -15.57 5.42
C VAL A 280 -20.85 -14.26 5.63
N PHE A 281 -20.39 -13.18 4.97
CA PHE A 281 -21.10 -11.90 5.01
C PHE A 281 -22.52 -12.02 4.43
N ALA A 282 -22.65 -12.62 3.25
CA ALA A 282 -23.96 -12.83 2.62
C ALA A 282 -24.89 -13.70 3.48
N TYR A 283 -24.35 -14.72 4.15
CA TYR A 283 -25.11 -15.54 5.09
C TYR A 283 -25.57 -14.72 6.30
N PHE A 284 -24.68 -13.95 6.93
CA PHE A 284 -25.03 -13.08 8.07
C PHE A 284 -26.08 -12.04 7.69
N LEU A 285 -25.96 -11.43 6.51
CA LEU A 285 -26.95 -10.50 5.97
C LEU A 285 -28.32 -11.17 5.73
N SER A 286 -28.35 -12.47 5.44
CA SER A 286 -29.61 -13.20 5.20
C SER A 286 -30.36 -13.60 6.48
N ILE A 287 -29.66 -13.71 7.62
CA ILE A 287 -30.22 -14.18 8.90
C ILE A 287 -30.49 -13.05 9.90
N THR A 288 -29.81 -11.91 9.77
CA THR A 288 -29.99 -10.78 10.68
C THR A 288 -31.11 -9.88 10.15
N GLU A 289 -32.31 -10.13 10.66
CA GLU A 289 -33.52 -9.39 10.29
C GLU A 289 -33.65 -8.07 11.07
N GLU A 290 -33.03 -7.97 12.25
CA GLU A 290 -33.11 -6.79 13.11
C GLU A 290 -32.19 -5.66 12.63
N SER A 291 -32.65 -4.41 12.79
CA SER A 291 -31.92 -3.20 12.36
C SER A 291 -30.71 -2.85 13.23
N ILE A 292 -30.52 -3.51 14.38
CA ILE A 292 -29.53 -3.12 15.40
C ILE A 292 -28.09 -3.06 14.87
N PRO A 293 -27.55 -4.07 14.15
CA PRO A 293 -26.19 -4.00 13.61
C PRO A 293 -26.05 -3.07 12.39
N TYR A 294 -27.15 -2.50 11.90
CA TYR A 294 -27.24 -1.71 10.67
C TYR A 294 -27.60 -0.24 10.90
N ALA A 295 -28.04 0.12 12.09
CA ALA A 295 -28.49 1.47 12.43
C ALA A 295 -27.33 2.33 12.96
N ASP A 296 -27.48 3.64 12.76
CA ASP A 296 -26.64 4.69 13.35
C ASP A 296 -25.14 4.44 13.19
N LEU A 297 -24.39 4.57 14.28
CA LEU A 297 -22.93 4.43 14.35
C LEU A 297 -22.44 3.05 13.87
N SER A 298 -23.18 1.98 14.19
CA SER A 298 -22.85 0.62 13.78
C SER A 298 -23.01 0.46 12.26
N GLY A 299 -24.10 0.98 11.69
CA GLY A 299 -24.31 0.98 10.24
C GLY A 299 -23.19 1.70 9.47
N VAL A 300 -22.71 2.84 9.98
CA VAL A 300 -21.61 3.60 9.35
C VAL A 300 -20.28 2.83 9.45
N ARG A 301 -20.01 2.20 10.60
CA ARG A 301 -18.84 1.31 10.76
C ARG A 301 -18.89 0.14 9.79
N LEU A 302 -20.07 -0.46 9.61
CA LEU A 302 -20.26 -1.53 8.64
C LEU A 302 -20.01 -1.05 7.21
N LEU A 303 -20.56 0.11 6.85
CA LEU A 303 -20.39 0.71 5.53
C LEU A 303 -18.92 0.97 5.20
N ASN A 304 -18.19 1.61 6.11
CA ASN A 304 -16.76 1.89 5.92
C ASN A 304 -15.94 0.60 5.77
N ARG A 305 -16.26 -0.46 6.52
CA ARG A 305 -15.62 -1.77 6.37
C ARG A 305 -15.90 -2.43 5.02
N LEU A 306 -17.12 -2.30 4.50
CA LEU A 306 -17.47 -2.78 3.15
C LEU A 306 -16.68 -2.03 2.06
N ILE A 307 -16.50 -0.72 2.22
CA ILE A 307 -15.67 0.10 1.31
C ILE A 307 -14.21 -0.37 1.37
N HIS A 308 -13.64 -0.56 2.57
CA HIS A 308 -12.27 -1.06 2.72
C HIS A 308 -12.06 -2.42 2.04
N SER A 309 -13.05 -3.31 2.11
CA SER A 309 -13.00 -4.66 1.53
C SER A 309 -13.43 -4.79 0.06
N ASP A 310 -13.69 -3.67 -0.64
CA ASP A 310 -14.16 -3.63 -2.04
C ASP A 310 -15.52 -4.31 -2.29
N LEU A 311 -16.38 -4.37 -1.28
CA LEU A 311 -17.73 -4.98 -1.34
C LEU A 311 -18.81 -3.92 -1.64
N TYR A 312 -18.63 -3.22 -2.76
CA TYR A 312 -19.47 -2.08 -3.16
C TYR A 312 -20.92 -2.46 -3.51
N ASP A 313 -21.16 -3.70 -3.92
CA ASP A 313 -22.49 -4.24 -4.18
C ASP A 313 -23.33 -4.30 -2.89
N PHE A 314 -22.75 -4.82 -1.81
CA PHE A 314 -23.37 -4.85 -0.49
C PHE A 314 -23.45 -3.46 0.15
N ALA A 315 -22.41 -2.63 -0.01
CA ALA A 315 -22.43 -1.25 0.47
C ALA A 315 -23.58 -0.45 -0.17
N ARG A 316 -23.79 -0.63 -1.49
CA ARG A 316 -24.91 -0.02 -2.21
C ARG A 316 -26.25 -0.49 -1.67
N GLN A 317 -26.42 -1.79 -1.45
CA GLN A 317 -27.65 -2.33 -0.88
C GLN A 317 -27.95 -1.74 0.50
N LEU A 318 -26.93 -1.61 1.35
CA LEU A 318 -27.08 -1.05 2.70
C LEU A 318 -27.51 0.43 2.66
N VAL A 319 -26.95 1.24 1.76
CA VAL A 319 -27.33 2.65 1.56
C VAL A 319 -28.72 2.79 0.91
N GLU A 320 -29.14 1.82 0.10
CA GLU A 320 -30.50 1.79 -0.45
C GLU A 320 -31.53 1.59 0.66
N ASP A 321 -31.25 0.67 1.60
CA ASP A 321 -32.10 0.30 2.72
C ASP A 321 -32.11 1.35 3.86
N TYR A 322 -30.97 1.95 4.19
CA TYR A 322 -30.81 2.91 5.29
C TYR A 322 -30.30 4.27 4.79
N LEU A 323 -31.23 5.22 4.65
CA LEU A 323 -30.97 6.52 4.03
C LEU A 323 -29.94 7.37 4.80
N ASP A 324 -29.98 7.32 6.14
CA ASP A 324 -29.20 8.21 7.00
C ASP A 324 -27.71 7.83 7.07
N LEU A 325 -27.35 6.62 6.66
CA LEU A 325 -25.94 6.16 6.67
C LEU A 325 -25.05 6.96 5.72
N ALA A 326 -25.61 7.56 4.67
CA ALA A 326 -24.87 8.41 3.76
C ALA A 326 -24.48 9.77 4.38
N LYS A 327 -25.13 10.16 5.49
CA LYS A 327 -24.95 11.46 6.15
C LYS A 327 -23.83 11.47 7.18
N TYR A 328 -23.71 10.39 7.95
CA TYR A 328 -22.85 10.38 9.13
C TYR A 328 -21.36 10.40 8.78
N ASP A 329 -20.64 11.27 9.49
CA ASP A 329 -19.20 11.35 9.48
C ASP A 329 -18.66 10.84 10.82
N LEU A 330 -17.87 9.78 10.78
CA LEU A 330 -17.27 9.15 11.95
C LEU A 330 -15.81 9.61 12.04
N ASP A 331 -15.52 10.56 12.93
CA ASP A 331 -14.16 11.11 13.12
C ASP A 331 -13.52 11.62 11.81
N GLY A 332 -14.30 12.18 10.89
CA GLY A 332 -13.81 12.62 9.58
C GLY A 332 -13.66 11.51 8.55
N LYS A 333 -14.34 10.37 8.69
CA LYS A 333 -14.38 9.22 7.77
C LYS A 333 -15.78 9.00 7.19
N SER A 334 -16.20 9.92 6.32
CA SER A 334 -17.42 9.74 5.53
C SER A 334 -17.22 8.67 4.44
N ALA A 335 -18.31 8.00 4.04
CA ALA A 335 -18.28 6.98 2.99
C ALA A 335 -17.72 7.50 1.65
N LEU A 336 -18.00 8.77 1.31
CA LEU A 336 -17.43 9.42 0.12
C LEU A 336 -15.93 9.65 0.27
N LYS A 337 -15.47 10.04 1.46
CA LYS A 337 -14.04 10.25 1.71
C LYS A 337 -13.26 8.94 1.60
N GLU A 338 -13.75 7.87 2.22
CA GLU A 338 -13.13 6.54 2.13
C GLU A 338 -13.06 6.06 0.68
N LEU A 339 -14.09 6.35 -0.13
CA LEU A 339 -14.08 6.02 -1.55
C LEU A 339 -13.07 6.88 -2.34
N ALA A 340 -12.95 8.16 -2.01
CA ALA A 340 -12.00 9.09 -2.62
C ALA A 340 -10.53 8.73 -2.33
N MET A 341 -10.24 8.22 -1.14
CA MET A 341 -8.89 7.82 -0.74
C MET A 341 -8.42 6.51 -1.39
N LYS A 342 -9.31 5.71 -1.98
CA LYS A 342 -8.96 4.44 -2.63
C LYS A 342 -8.73 4.61 -4.14
N GLU A 343 -7.58 5.16 -4.51
CA GLU A 343 -7.14 5.44 -5.90
C GLU A 343 -7.36 4.25 -6.87
N PHE A 344 -7.07 3.01 -6.45
CA PHE A 344 -7.16 1.81 -7.31
C PHE A 344 -8.58 1.26 -7.51
N THR A 345 -9.58 1.85 -6.86
CA THR A 345 -10.99 1.41 -6.94
C THR A 345 -11.61 1.73 -8.30
N PHE A 346 -11.10 2.77 -8.96
CA PHE A 346 -11.60 3.26 -10.23
C PHE A 346 -10.63 2.93 -11.37
N LEU A 347 -11.11 3.01 -12.61
CA LEU A 347 -10.29 2.69 -13.77
C LEU A 347 -9.16 3.71 -13.94
N SER A 348 -9.40 5.00 -13.61
CA SER A 348 -8.38 6.06 -13.71
C SER A 348 -7.11 5.77 -12.91
N GLY A 349 -7.24 5.32 -11.67
CA GLY A 349 -6.12 5.00 -10.80
C GLY A 349 -5.54 3.60 -11.01
N SER A 350 -6.20 2.74 -11.81
CA SER A 350 -5.67 1.42 -12.11
C SER A 350 -4.51 1.51 -13.12
N HIS A 351 -3.27 1.30 -12.64
CA HIS A 351 -2.06 1.25 -13.48
C HIS A 351 -2.00 -0.02 -14.35
N LEU A 352 -2.95 -0.17 -15.28
CA LEU A 352 -2.96 -1.26 -16.24
C LEU A 352 -1.94 -0.98 -17.34
N ASN A 353 -1.05 -1.93 -17.60
CA ASN A 353 -0.15 -1.82 -18.75
C ASN A 353 -0.92 -1.92 -20.07
N PHE A 354 -0.28 -1.59 -21.19
CA PHE A 354 -0.91 -1.53 -22.51
C PHE A 354 -1.73 -2.79 -22.85
N TRP A 355 -1.17 -3.99 -22.59
CA TRP A 355 -1.84 -5.26 -22.85
C TRP A 355 -3.00 -5.53 -21.90
N GLN A 356 -2.85 -5.24 -20.61
CA GLN A 356 -3.93 -5.36 -19.63
C GLN A 356 -5.07 -4.40 -19.93
N GLN A 357 -4.78 -3.19 -20.43
CA GLN A 357 -5.78 -2.21 -20.81
C GLN A 357 -6.59 -2.67 -22.03
N LEU A 358 -5.95 -3.27 -23.03
CA LEU A 358 -6.63 -3.87 -24.17
C LEU A 358 -7.57 -5.00 -23.72
N LEU A 359 -7.05 -5.91 -22.89
CA LEU A 359 -7.84 -7.01 -22.32
C LEU A 359 -9.02 -6.49 -21.48
N TYR A 360 -8.82 -5.44 -20.69
CA TYR A 360 -9.85 -4.83 -19.87
C TYR A 360 -11.06 -4.37 -20.70
N TYR A 361 -10.85 -3.78 -21.89
CA TYR A 361 -11.96 -3.35 -22.76
C TYR A 361 -12.73 -4.52 -23.35
N CYS A 362 -12.06 -5.62 -23.69
CA CYS A 362 -12.67 -6.80 -24.31
C CYS A 362 -13.46 -7.69 -23.33
N VAL A 363 -13.11 -7.69 -22.04
CA VAL A 363 -13.74 -8.60 -21.06
C VAL A 363 -15.14 -8.12 -20.66
N PRO A 364 -16.20 -8.96 -20.73
CA PRO A 364 -17.53 -8.59 -20.26
C PRO A 364 -17.65 -8.58 -18.72
N VAL A 365 -18.38 -7.60 -18.18
CA VAL A 365 -18.72 -7.54 -16.74
C VAL A 365 -19.69 -8.67 -16.41
N LYS A 366 -19.35 -9.51 -15.42
CA LYS A 366 -20.27 -10.52 -14.88
C LYS A 366 -21.11 -9.86 -13.79
N LEU A 367 -22.34 -9.45 -14.14
CA LEU A 367 -23.33 -9.01 -13.16
C LEU A 367 -23.78 -10.24 -12.36
N THR A 368 -23.13 -10.48 -11.22
CA THR A 368 -23.63 -11.45 -10.24
C THR A 368 -24.82 -10.82 -9.53
N SER A 369 -26.03 -11.15 -9.94
CA SER A 369 -27.25 -10.83 -9.20
C SER A 369 -27.28 -11.63 -7.89
N ARG A 370 -26.55 -11.18 -6.87
CA ARG A 370 -26.72 -11.62 -5.47
C ARG A 370 -27.71 -10.67 -4.80
N SER A 371 -28.93 -10.57 -5.34
CA SER A 371 -30.01 -9.81 -4.71
C SER A 371 -30.66 -10.65 -3.61
N ARG A 372 -31.13 -10.00 -2.53
CA ARG A 372 -32.10 -10.57 -1.57
C ARG A 372 -33.15 -11.37 -2.35
N GLN A 373 -33.22 -12.68 -2.15
CA GLN A 373 -34.43 -13.43 -2.46
C GLN A 373 -35.50 -12.98 -1.45
N ARG A 374 -36.14 -11.83 -1.73
CA ARG A 374 -37.41 -11.50 -1.08
C ARG A 374 -38.37 -12.62 -1.47
N LYS A 375 -38.89 -13.36 -0.49
CA LYS A 375 -40.09 -14.20 -0.71
C LYS A 375 -41.15 -13.28 -1.33
N PRO A 376 -41.75 -13.64 -2.48
CA PRO A 376 -42.83 -12.85 -3.04
C PRO A 376 -43.99 -12.85 -2.04
N ASN A 377 -44.41 -11.67 -1.61
CA ASN A 377 -45.67 -11.51 -0.89
C ASN A 377 -46.80 -11.92 -1.85
N ALA A 378 -47.67 -12.80 -1.39
CA ALA A 378 -48.67 -13.50 -2.20
C ALA A 378 -49.86 -12.63 -2.67
N ASN A 379 -49.78 -11.30 -2.69
CA ASN A 379 -50.97 -10.45 -2.87
C ASN A 379 -50.96 -9.46 -4.05
N ASP A 380 -49.95 -9.44 -4.92
CA ASP A 380 -49.97 -8.57 -6.10
C ASP A 380 -50.13 -9.39 -7.39
N LEU A 381 -51.32 -9.99 -7.57
CA LEU A 381 -51.74 -10.62 -8.82
C LEU A 381 -52.98 -9.92 -9.41
N GLU A 382 -53.05 -8.60 -9.39
CA GLU A 382 -54.02 -7.85 -10.18
C GLU A 382 -53.39 -6.56 -10.70
N ASN A 383 -52.66 -6.65 -11.83
CA ASN A 383 -52.57 -5.59 -12.84
C ASN A 383 -51.66 -6.02 -14.00
N VAL A 384 -52.08 -7.03 -14.76
CA VAL A 384 -51.52 -7.28 -16.10
C VAL A 384 -52.66 -7.55 -17.08
N VAL A 385 -53.49 -6.55 -17.32
CA VAL A 385 -54.32 -6.49 -18.52
C VAL A 385 -54.28 -5.05 -19.04
N ASN A 386 -53.77 -4.90 -20.27
CA ASN A 386 -53.75 -3.72 -21.16
C ASN A 386 -52.41 -3.01 -21.33
N ASN A 387 -51.64 -3.47 -22.32
CA ASN A 387 -51.20 -2.66 -23.47
C ASN A 387 -50.33 -3.50 -24.42
N SER A 388 -51.00 -4.34 -25.21
CA SER A 388 -50.38 -5.26 -26.16
C SER A 388 -50.52 -4.77 -27.60
N GLN A 389 -49.95 -3.61 -27.97
CA GLN A 389 -49.76 -3.25 -29.38
C GLN A 389 -48.83 -2.03 -29.53
N MET A 390 -47.50 -2.24 -29.45
CA MET A 390 -46.44 -1.42 -30.12
C MET A 390 -44.97 -1.78 -29.73
N VAL A 391 -44.69 -2.97 -29.18
CA VAL A 391 -43.34 -3.31 -28.62
C VAL A 391 -42.58 -4.41 -29.40
N LYS A 392 -43.13 -4.98 -30.47
CA LYS A 392 -42.56 -6.19 -31.10
C LYS A 392 -41.18 -6.00 -31.76
N THR A 393 -40.78 -4.80 -32.18
CA THR A 393 -39.46 -4.56 -32.84
C THR A 393 -38.33 -4.12 -31.90
N LYS A 394 -38.63 -3.54 -30.72
CA LYS A 394 -37.61 -3.24 -29.68
C LYS A 394 -37.23 -4.49 -28.87
N SER A 395 -38.18 -5.40 -28.64
CA SER A 395 -37.96 -6.61 -27.82
C SER A 395 -36.99 -7.62 -28.47
N VAL A 396 -37.06 -7.79 -29.79
CA VAL A 396 -36.16 -8.71 -30.53
C VAL A 396 -34.71 -8.20 -30.55
N ARG A 397 -34.50 -6.89 -30.71
CA ARG A 397 -33.15 -6.28 -30.64
C ARG A 397 -32.53 -6.39 -29.25
N ILE A 398 -33.33 -6.23 -28.19
CA ILE A 398 -32.88 -6.41 -26.80
C ILE A 398 -32.56 -7.89 -26.54
N TYR A 399 -33.39 -8.80 -27.05
CA TYR A 399 -33.18 -10.24 -26.93
C TYR A 399 -31.91 -10.70 -27.66
N ILE A 400 -31.71 -10.31 -28.92
CA ILE A 400 -30.50 -10.64 -29.69
C ILE A 400 -29.25 -10.06 -29.02
N ARG A 401 -29.32 -8.82 -28.51
CA ARG A 401 -28.21 -8.20 -27.77
C ARG A 401 -27.90 -8.94 -26.47
N ASN A 402 -28.92 -9.45 -25.79
CA ASN A 402 -28.75 -10.27 -24.59
C ASN A 402 -28.17 -11.65 -24.92
N VAL A 403 -28.62 -12.31 -26.00
CA VAL A 403 -28.08 -13.59 -26.49
C VAL A 403 -26.61 -13.46 -26.91
N ILE A 404 -26.26 -12.39 -27.63
CA ILE A 404 -24.86 -12.10 -27.98
C ILE A 404 -24.02 -11.85 -26.73
N LYS A 405 -24.54 -11.10 -25.74
CA LYS A 405 -23.86 -10.88 -24.45
C LYS A 405 -23.66 -12.19 -23.67
N THR A 406 -24.65 -13.09 -23.62
CA THR A 406 -24.52 -14.38 -22.95
C THR A 406 -23.56 -15.30 -23.69
N LEU A 407 -23.61 -15.37 -25.03
CA LEU A 407 -22.68 -16.18 -25.83
C LEU A 407 -21.24 -15.66 -25.68
N HIS A 408 -21.05 -14.34 -25.70
CA HIS A 408 -19.77 -13.71 -25.45
C HIS A 408 -19.26 -13.96 -24.02
N SER A 409 -20.14 -13.92 -23.01
CA SER A 409 -19.79 -14.28 -21.64
C SER A 409 -19.41 -15.75 -21.49
N LEU A 410 -20.06 -16.66 -22.21
CA LEU A 410 -19.73 -18.09 -22.20
C LEU A 410 -18.37 -18.33 -22.84
N LEU A 411 -18.09 -17.70 -23.98
CA LEU A 411 -16.80 -17.79 -24.67
C LEU A 411 -15.66 -17.28 -23.78
N PHE A 412 -15.86 -16.16 -23.08
CA PHE A 412 -14.88 -15.65 -22.11
C PHE A 412 -14.70 -16.53 -20.88
N ASN A 413 -15.74 -17.24 -20.41
CA ASN A 413 -15.60 -18.22 -19.33
C ASN A 413 -14.67 -19.39 -19.73
N PHE A 414 -14.68 -19.80 -21.01
CA PHE A 414 -13.74 -20.81 -21.52
C PHE A 414 -12.31 -20.27 -21.59
N VAL A 415 -12.12 -19.03 -22.05
CA VAL A 415 -10.79 -18.38 -22.08
C VAL A 415 -10.22 -18.17 -20.67
N GLU A 416 -11.08 -17.95 -19.67
CA GLU A 416 -10.69 -17.78 -18.25
C GLU A 416 -10.02 -19.03 -17.65
N ILE A 417 -10.37 -20.23 -18.13
CA ILE A 417 -9.71 -21.49 -17.74
C ILE A 417 -8.28 -21.55 -18.29
N LEU A 418 -8.05 -20.95 -19.47
CA LEU A 418 -6.78 -21.01 -20.18
C LEU A 418 -5.80 -19.89 -19.77
N VAL A 419 -6.31 -18.73 -19.31
CA VAL A 419 -5.50 -17.54 -19.00
C VAL A 419 -5.83 -16.97 -17.61
N PRO A 420 -5.12 -17.39 -16.54
CA PRO A 420 -5.35 -16.92 -15.17
C PRO A 420 -5.29 -15.39 -14.97
N PRO A 421 -4.43 -14.61 -15.65
CA PRO A 421 -4.45 -13.14 -15.58
C PRO A 421 -5.79 -12.51 -15.97
N LEU A 422 -6.58 -13.16 -16.83
CA LEU A 422 -7.88 -12.66 -17.29
C LEU A 422 -8.92 -12.63 -16.17
N LYS A 423 -8.86 -13.61 -15.24
CA LYS A 423 -9.72 -13.66 -14.06
C LYS A 423 -9.51 -12.45 -13.15
N ASN A 424 -8.25 -12.04 -12.97
CA ASN A 424 -7.90 -10.86 -12.16
C ASN A 424 -8.39 -9.56 -12.81
N ILE A 425 -8.22 -9.41 -14.13
CA ILE A 425 -8.71 -8.25 -14.88
C ILE A 425 -10.24 -8.16 -14.81
N ARG A 426 -10.93 -9.31 -14.95
CA ARG A 426 -12.39 -9.39 -14.84
C ARG A 426 -12.89 -9.01 -13.45
N LYS A 427 -12.23 -9.50 -12.38
CA LYS A 427 -12.54 -9.14 -11.00
C LYS A 427 -12.37 -7.63 -10.78
N LYS A 428 -11.25 -7.04 -11.20
CA LYS A 428 -11.02 -5.59 -11.13
C LYS A 428 -12.10 -4.80 -11.87
N LYS A 429 -12.43 -5.20 -13.10
CA LYS A 429 -13.50 -4.55 -13.90
C LYS A 429 -14.86 -4.58 -13.20
N SER A 430 -15.19 -5.68 -12.51
CA SER A 430 -16.41 -5.79 -11.71
C SER A 430 -16.38 -4.83 -10.52
N ILE A 431 -15.26 -4.73 -9.83
CA ILE A 431 -15.07 -3.82 -8.69
C ILE A 431 -15.26 -2.37 -9.15
N HIS A 432 -14.58 -1.96 -10.24
CA HIS A 432 -14.71 -0.61 -10.78
C HIS A 432 -16.17 -0.28 -11.15
N HIS A 433 -16.89 -1.23 -11.76
CA HIS A 433 -18.29 -1.06 -12.11
C HIS A 433 -19.18 -0.85 -10.88
N TYR A 434 -19.04 -1.69 -9.85
CA TYR A 434 -19.84 -1.55 -8.63
C TYR A 434 -19.46 -0.31 -7.82
N ALA A 435 -18.20 0.11 -7.82
CA ALA A 435 -17.77 1.34 -7.17
C ALA A 435 -18.42 2.59 -7.80
N VAL A 436 -18.47 2.67 -9.13
CA VAL A 436 -19.19 3.75 -9.83
C VAL A 436 -20.68 3.74 -9.48
N MET A 437 -21.33 2.57 -9.53
CA MET A 437 -22.74 2.45 -9.16
C MET A 437 -23.00 2.84 -7.69
N TYR A 438 -22.09 2.48 -6.80
CA TYR A 438 -22.15 2.83 -5.38
C TYR A 438 -21.99 4.35 -5.17
N ALA A 439 -21.01 4.98 -5.83
CA ALA A 439 -20.83 6.44 -5.81
C ALA A 439 -22.07 7.18 -6.32
N GLU A 440 -22.63 6.75 -7.46
CA GLU A 440 -23.86 7.35 -8.00
C GLU A 440 -25.05 7.19 -7.04
N CYS A 441 -25.15 6.05 -6.35
CA CYS A 441 -26.18 5.82 -5.35
C CYS A 441 -26.01 6.75 -4.14
N LEU A 442 -24.79 6.86 -3.59
CA LEU A 442 -24.47 7.78 -2.49
C LEU A 442 -24.83 9.23 -2.86
N CYS A 443 -24.34 9.74 -3.99
CA CYS A 443 -24.61 11.10 -4.42
C CYS A 443 -26.11 11.35 -4.61
N LYS A 444 -26.86 10.39 -5.17
CA LYS A 444 -28.33 10.49 -5.32
C LYS A 444 -29.06 10.57 -3.98
N LYS A 445 -28.55 9.94 -2.92
CA LYS A 445 -29.14 10.05 -1.58
C LYS A 445 -28.81 11.40 -0.95
N ILE A 446 -27.56 11.85 -1.07
CA ILE A 446 -27.08 13.14 -0.55
C ILE A 446 -27.80 14.32 -1.22
N GLU A 447 -28.20 14.17 -2.48
CA GLU A 447 -29.01 15.16 -3.23
C GLU A 447 -30.35 15.51 -2.57
N ARG A 448 -30.83 14.68 -1.63
CA ARG A 448 -32.07 14.93 -0.88
C ARG A 448 -31.87 15.74 0.40
N LEU A 449 -30.63 16.02 0.77
CA LEU A 449 -30.27 16.78 1.97
C LEU A 449 -30.30 18.29 1.68
N ASN A 450 -30.19 19.10 2.73
CA ASN A 450 -30.13 20.55 2.60
C ASN A 450 -28.76 21.00 2.02
N ASP A 451 -28.71 22.10 1.28
CA ASP A 451 -27.49 22.60 0.62
C ASP A 451 -26.28 22.75 1.57
N LYS A 452 -26.51 23.24 2.80
CA LYS A 452 -25.44 23.36 3.82
C LYS A 452 -24.91 22.00 4.28
N GLU A 453 -25.77 21.01 4.39
CA GLU A 453 -25.38 19.65 4.77
C GLU A 453 -24.61 18.99 3.62
N VAL A 454 -25.08 19.15 2.39
CA VAL A 454 -24.41 18.68 1.17
C VAL A 454 -22.99 19.24 1.08
N ASP A 455 -22.82 20.56 1.24
CA ASP A 455 -21.50 21.20 1.23
C ASP A 455 -20.57 20.60 2.30
N SER A 456 -21.05 20.46 3.54
CA SER A 456 -20.25 19.89 4.63
C SER A 456 -19.80 18.44 4.38
N ILE A 457 -20.64 17.63 3.74
CA ILE A 457 -20.40 16.20 3.49
C ILE A 457 -19.52 15.99 2.25
N VAL A 458 -19.71 16.79 1.20
CA VAL A 458 -19.17 16.51 -0.14
C VAL A 458 -17.92 17.34 -0.45
N SER A 459 -17.79 18.56 0.08
CA SER A 459 -16.68 19.46 -0.29
C SER A 459 -15.31 18.88 0.03
N ARG A 460 -15.13 18.27 1.22
CA ARG A 460 -13.85 17.63 1.57
C ARG A 460 -13.57 16.37 0.74
N PRO A 461 -14.50 15.40 0.59
CA PRO A 461 -14.29 14.25 -0.29
C PRO A 461 -14.03 14.60 -1.75
N LEU A 462 -14.61 15.68 -2.27
CA LEU A 462 -14.36 16.15 -3.64
C LEU A 462 -12.89 16.57 -3.83
N LEU A 463 -12.36 17.33 -2.88
CA LEU A 463 -10.97 17.78 -2.89
C LEU A 463 -10.00 16.62 -2.64
N ASP A 464 -10.33 15.71 -1.73
CA ASP A 464 -9.54 14.49 -1.50
C ASP A 464 -9.55 13.61 -2.78
N ALA A 465 -10.69 13.45 -3.47
CA ALA A 465 -10.78 12.70 -4.73
C ALA A 465 -9.93 13.34 -5.84
N ALA A 466 -9.86 14.67 -5.88
CA ALA A 466 -8.99 15.41 -6.78
C ALA A 466 -7.50 15.18 -6.45
N CYS A 467 -7.13 15.15 -5.17
CA CYS A 467 -5.78 14.86 -4.69
C CYS A 467 -5.29 13.45 -5.08
N TYR A 468 -6.18 12.45 -5.02
CA TYR A 468 -5.88 11.07 -5.41
C TYR A 468 -6.14 10.75 -6.90
N ASP A 469 -6.39 11.75 -7.76
CA ASP A 469 -6.70 11.59 -9.20
C ASP A 469 -7.86 10.63 -9.51
N THR A 470 -8.86 10.58 -8.63
CA THR A 470 -10.06 9.75 -8.78
C THR A 470 -11.08 10.45 -9.69
N TYR A 471 -10.75 10.49 -10.99
CA TYR A 471 -11.51 11.19 -12.03
C TYR A 471 -13.01 10.84 -12.04
N GLU A 472 -13.37 9.56 -11.96
CA GLU A 472 -14.76 9.12 -12.06
C GLU A 472 -15.61 9.66 -10.90
N LEU A 473 -15.05 9.69 -9.69
CA LEU A 473 -15.76 10.21 -8.51
C LEU A 473 -15.92 11.73 -8.61
N VAL A 474 -14.88 12.45 -9.02
CA VAL A 474 -14.95 13.90 -9.26
C VAL A 474 -16.00 14.23 -10.33
N GLU A 475 -16.03 13.48 -11.44
CA GLU A 475 -17.02 13.66 -12.51
C GLU A 475 -18.44 13.43 -12.00
N ILE A 476 -18.69 12.37 -11.21
CA ILE A 476 -20.00 12.06 -10.64
C ILE A 476 -20.45 13.19 -9.70
N ILE A 477 -19.57 13.65 -8.80
CA ILE A 477 -19.88 14.68 -7.82
C ILE A 477 -20.18 16.01 -8.51
N VAL A 478 -19.27 16.51 -9.37
CA VAL A 478 -19.44 17.83 -10.01
C VAL A 478 -20.66 17.85 -10.94
N ARG A 479 -20.98 16.72 -11.61
CA ARG A 479 -22.19 16.63 -12.44
C ARG A 479 -23.48 16.73 -11.62
N ARG A 480 -23.49 16.23 -10.37
CA ARG A 480 -24.65 16.26 -9.48
C ARG A 480 -24.74 17.54 -8.66
N PHE A 481 -23.60 18.09 -8.26
CA PHE A 481 -23.48 19.28 -7.42
C PHE A 481 -22.54 20.31 -8.07
N PRO A 482 -22.97 21.00 -9.15
CA PRO A 482 -22.08 21.90 -9.89
C PRO A 482 -21.55 23.08 -9.06
N SER A 483 -22.32 23.55 -8.07
CA SER A 483 -21.90 24.64 -7.16
C SER A 483 -20.66 24.29 -6.34
N LEU A 484 -20.48 23.02 -5.99
CA LEU A 484 -19.34 22.55 -5.20
C LEU A 484 -18.03 22.53 -5.99
N ALA A 485 -18.05 22.73 -7.31
CA ALA A 485 -16.83 22.90 -8.09
C ALA A 485 -15.99 24.10 -7.63
N TYR A 486 -16.61 25.07 -6.94
CA TYR A 486 -15.96 26.24 -6.34
C TYR A 486 -15.57 26.04 -4.88
N CYS A 487 -15.58 24.82 -4.34
CA CYS A 487 -15.14 24.59 -2.97
C CYS A 487 -13.63 24.86 -2.81
N TYR A 488 -13.26 25.28 -1.60
CA TYR A 488 -11.88 25.56 -1.22
C TYR A 488 -11.52 24.72 0.00
N ASP A 489 -10.25 24.31 0.11
CA ASP A 489 -9.72 23.74 1.34
C ASP A 489 -9.36 24.82 2.38
N ARG A 490 -8.71 24.39 3.48
CA ARG A 490 -8.27 25.30 4.55
C ARG A 490 -7.19 26.28 4.10
N ASP A 491 -6.44 25.94 3.06
CA ASP A 491 -5.37 26.76 2.48
C ASP A 491 -5.88 27.60 1.31
N SER A 492 -7.21 27.75 1.17
CA SER A 492 -7.86 28.44 0.04
C SER A 492 -7.52 27.83 -1.33
N LYS A 493 -7.16 26.55 -1.38
CA LYS A 493 -6.91 25.81 -2.62
C LYS A 493 -8.21 25.22 -3.16
N ASN A 494 -8.50 25.49 -4.42
CA ASN A 494 -9.62 24.91 -5.12
C ASN A 494 -9.24 23.57 -5.79
N ILE A 495 -10.20 22.95 -6.49
CA ILE A 495 -9.96 21.68 -7.19
C ILE A 495 -8.84 21.74 -8.25
N LEU A 496 -8.66 22.88 -8.92
CA LEU A 496 -7.62 23.07 -9.93
C LEU A 496 -6.24 23.21 -9.27
N HIS A 497 -6.14 23.95 -8.16
CA HIS A 497 -4.92 24.07 -7.34
C HIS A 497 -4.44 22.69 -6.90
N ILE A 498 -5.33 21.89 -6.30
CA ILE A 498 -5.01 20.52 -5.85
C ILE A 498 -4.59 19.63 -7.02
N ALA A 499 -5.31 19.66 -8.13
CA ALA A 499 -4.96 18.83 -9.29
C ALA A 499 -3.58 19.19 -9.87
N ILE A 500 -3.19 20.47 -9.81
CA ILE A 500 -1.89 20.97 -10.27
C ILE A 500 -0.77 20.59 -9.31
N GLU A 501 -0.95 20.80 -8.02
CA GLU A 501 0.05 20.52 -6.98
C GLU A 501 0.36 19.02 -6.88
N TYR A 502 -0.67 18.17 -6.95
CA TYR A 502 -0.54 16.71 -6.82
C TYR A 502 -0.34 15.97 -8.16
N ARG A 503 -0.20 16.69 -9.28
CA ARG A 503 0.01 16.12 -10.62
C ARG A 503 -1.09 15.14 -11.06
N CYS A 504 -2.33 15.51 -10.77
CA CYS A 504 -3.52 14.71 -11.07
C CYS A 504 -3.99 14.98 -12.51
N GLU A 505 -3.42 14.26 -13.46
CA GLU A 505 -3.58 14.51 -14.90
C GLU A 505 -5.02 14.30 -15.38
N ASN A 506 -5.73 13.31 -14.84
CA ASN A 506 -7.09 13.01 -15.26
C ASN A 506 -8.07 14.07 -14.75
N VAL A 507 -7.94 14.48 -13.49
CA VAL A 507 -8.76 15.54 -12.89
C VAL A 507 -8.45 16.90 -13.52
N PHE A 508 -7.18 17.23 -13.77
CA PHE A 508 -6.82 18.45 -14.49
C PHE A 508 -7.45 18.50 -15.89
N ASN A 509 -7.43 17.38 -16.62
CA ASN A 509 -8.07 17.28 -17.93
C ASN A 509 -9.60 17.46 -17.86
N LEU A 510 -10.24 16.99 -16.78
CA LEU A 510 -11.67 17.17 -16.54
C LEU A 510 -11.99 18.64 -16.29
N VAL A 511 -11.30 19.30 -15.35
CA VAL A 511 -11.51 20.72 -15.02
C VAL A 511 -11.23 21.61 -16.25
N ARG A 512 -10.23 21.27 -17.07
CA ARG A 512 -9.93 21.99 -18.32
C ARG A 512 -11.10 21.99 -19.31
N ARG A 513 -11.94 20.95 -19.29
CA ARG A 513 -13.14 20.81 -20.15
C ARG A 513 -14.36 21.53 -19.60
N MET A 514 -14.37 21.86 -18.30
CA MET A 514 -15.47 22.56 -17.63
C MET A 514 -15.41 24.07 -17.94
N SER A 515 -15.97 24.47 -19.08
CA SER A 515 -15.85 25.84 -19.62
C SER A 515 -16.37 26.94 -18.68
N GLN A 516 -17.47 26.69 -17.97
CA GLN A 516 -18.12 27.70 -17.10
C GLN A 516 -17.33 28.00 -15.81
N PHE A 517 -16.65 26.99 -15.25
CA PHE A 517 -15.95 27.09 -13.95
C PHE A 517 -14.50 27.55 -14.10
N ARG A 518 -13.91 27.29 -15.26
CA ARG A 518 -12.46 27.41 -15.50
C ARG A 518 -11.91 28.81 -15.24
N HIS A 519 -12.58 29.87 -15.66
CA HIS A 519 -12.04 31.23 -15.52
C HIS A 519 -11.84 31.63 -14.06
N GLN A 520 -12.83 31.35 -13.21
CA GLN A 520 -12.78 31.72 -11.80
C GLN A 520 -11.82 30.84 -11.00
N LEU A 521 -11.75 29.53 -11.31
CA LEU A 521 -10.78 28.62 -10.70
C LEU A 521 -9.32 28.94 -11.05
N MET A 522 -9.06 29.55 -12.22
CA MET A 522 -7.71 29.95 -12.63
C MET A 522 -7.25 31.26 -11.99
N ILE A 523 -8.18 32.15 -11.64
CA ILE A 523 -7.86 33.48 -11.09
C ILE A 523 -7.64 33.45 -9.58
N SER A 524 -8.30 32.53 -8.88
CA SER A 524 -8.12 32.39 -7.43
C SER A 524 -6.66 32.13 -7.07
N THR A 525 -6.26 32.60 -5.90
CA THR A 525 -4.96 32.33 -5.29
C THR A 525 -5.13 31.52 -4.01
N ASP A 526 -4.08 30.80 -3.60
CA ASP A 526 -4.05 30.13 -2.30
C ASP A 526 -3.79 31.11 -1.14
N SER A 527 -3.71 30.60 0.09
CA SER A 527 -3.43 31.39 1.30
C SER A 527 -2.10 32.15 1.26
N SER A 528 -1.12 31.68 0.48
CA SER A 528 0.18 32.31 0.26
C SER A 528 0.19 33.22 -0.98
N ASN A 529 -0.98 33.52 -1.53
CA ASN A 529 -1.16 34.30 -2.75
C ASN A 529 -0.49 33.67 -3.99
N ASN A 530 -0.27 32.35 -3.99
CA ASN A 530 0.20 31.61 -5.14
C ASN A 530 -0.95 31.44 -6.13
N ASN A 531 -0.70 31.77 -7.39
CA ASN A 531 -1.59 31.36 -8.49
C ASN A 531 -1.30 29.91 -8.93
N VAL A 532 -2.14 29.37 -9.82
CA VAL A 532 -1.98 28.04 -10.42
C VAL A 532 -0.59 27.77 -11.05
N LEU A 533 0.13 28.80 -11.53
CA LEU A 533 1.47 28.64 -12.11
C LEU A 533 2.55 28.45 -11.03
N HIS A 534 2.44 29.15 -9.90
CA HIS A 534 3.35 28.92 -8.77
C HIS A 534 3.22 27.48 -8.26
N LEU A 535 1.98 26.97 -8.16
CA LEU A 535 1.74 25.57 -7.76
C LEU A 535 2.30 24.57 -8.78
N ALA A 536 2.23 24.88 -10.08
CA ALA A 536 2.91 24.07 -11.10
C ALA A 536 4.43 24.15 -11.00
N GLY A 537 4.95 25.25 -10.44
CA GLY A 537 6.35 25.49 -10.09
C GLY A 537 6.86 24.66 -8.91
N MET A 538 5.96 24.18 -8.06
CA MET A 538 6.31 23.33 -6.93
C MET A 538 6.69 21.91 -7.39
N LEU A 539 7.64 21.30 -6.68
CA LEU A 539 8.08 19.93 -6.94
C LEU A 539 6.96 18.93 -6.66
N ALA A 540 6.74 17.98 -7.57
CA ALA A 540 5.71 16.96 -7.39
C ALA A 540 5.90 16.13 -6.11
N PRO A 541 4.82 15.64 -5.50
CA PRO A 541 4.89 14.64 -4.44
C PRO A 541 5.72 13.41 -4.83
N ARG A 542 6.52 12.89 -3.89
CA ARG A 542 7.49 11.81 -4.14
C ARG A 542 6.88 10.57 -4.80
N ASN A 543 5.65 10.22 -4.45
CA ASN A 543 4.93 9.08 -5.02
C ASN A 543 4.61 9.27 -6.51
N LYS A 544 4.39 10.50 -6.98
CA LYS A 544 4.14 10.80 -8.40
C LYS A 544 5.46 11.02 -9.16
N LEU A 545 6.44 11.68 -8.53
CA LEU A 545 7.76 11.92 -9.11
C LEU A 545 8.51 10.60 -9.42
N ASN A 546 8.48 9.64 -8.49
CA ASN A 546 9.16 8.35 -8.63
C ASN A 546 8.55 7.40 -9.67
N LEU A 547 7.38 7.73 -10.24
CA LEU A 547 6.80 6.95 -11.35
C LEU A 547 7.63 7.06 -12.63
N VAL A 548 8.38 8.16 -12.79
CA VAL A 548 9.21 8.40 -13.97
C VAL A 548 10.64 7.92 -13.71
N SER A 549 11.18 7.14 -14.65
CA SER A 549 12.49 6.52 -14.52
C SER A 549 13.63 7.51 -14.75
N GLY A 550 14.43 7.80 -13.71
CA GLY A 550 15.65 8.60 -13.83
C GLY A 550 15.43 10.11 -13.65
N PRO A 551 16.35 10.82 -12.96
CA PRO A 551 16.18 12.25 -12.63
C PRO A 551 16.00 13.17 -13.84
N ALA A 552 16.66 12.89 -14.97
CA ALA A 552 16.52 13.72 -16.17
C ALA A 552 15.14 13.60 -16.82
N LEU A 553 14.54 12.40 -16.83
CA LEU A 553 13.17 12.19 -17.31
C LEU A 553 12.14 12.77 -16.35
N GLN A 554 12.40 12.71 -15.03
CA GLN A 554 11.61 13.43 -14.03
C GLN A 554 11.62 14.93 -14.33
N MET A 555 12.80 15.55 -14.46
CA MET A 555 12.93 16.98 -14.80
C MET A 555 12.20 17.34 -16.10
N GLN A 556 12.32 16.51 -17.14
CA GLN A 556 11.58 16.68 -18.39
C GLN A 556 10.05 16.69 -18.15
N ARG A 557 9.54 15.77 -17.32
CA ARG A 557 8.11 15.68 -17.00
C ARG A 557 7.60 16.90 -16.24
N GLU A 558 8.35 17.37 -15.24
CA GLU A 558 8.01 18.57 -14.45
C GLU A 558 7.91 19.80 -15.37
N LEU A 559 8.88 19.96 -16.28
CA LEU A 559 8.89 21.09 -17.20
C LEU A 559 7.75 21.02 -18.24
N GLN A 560 7.42 19.81 -18.72
CA GLN A 560 6.25 19.61 -19.57
C GLN A 560 4.95 19.98 -18.84
N TRP A 561 4.82 19.57 -17.58
CA TRP A 561 3.67 19.93 -16.74
C TRP A 561 3.55 21.46 -16.60
N PHE A 562 4.64 22.12 -16.23
CA PHE A 562 4.68 23.58 -16.08
C PHE A 562 4.28 24.30 -17.37
N LYS A 563 4.82 23.90 -18.53
CA LYS A 563 4.48 24.52 -19.82
C LYS A 563 3.02 24.29 -20.21
N GLU A 564 2.43 23.15 -19.85
CA GLU A 564 1.02 22.86 -20.15
C GLU A 564 0.05 23.64 -19.26
N VAL A 565 0.38 23.82 -17.98
CA VAL A 565 -0.36 24.74 -17.10
C VAL A 565 -0.21 26.18 -17.61
N LYS A 566 0.99 26.60 -18.04
CA LYS A 566 1.21 27.93 -18.62
C LYS A 566 0.34 28.23 -19.85
N LYS A 567 0.05 27.23 -20.69
CA LYS A 567 -0.82 27.38 -21.86
C LYS A 567 -2.27 27.73 -21.51
N ILE A 568 -2.75 27.32 -20.33
CA ILE A 568 -4.14 27.58 -19.92
C ILE A 568 -4.31 28.91 -19.17
N VAL A 569 -3.22 29.46 -18.63
CA VAL A 569 -3.20 30.64 -17.77
C VAL A 569 -2.99 31.92 -18.60
N PRO A 570 -3.80 32.98 -18.40
CA PRO A 570 -3.62 34.24 -19.11
C PRO A 570 -2.23 34.85 -18.88
N PRO A 571 -1.63 35.50 -19.90
CA PRO A 571 -0.26 36.05 -19.80
C PRO A 571 -0.03 37.01 -18.63
N LEU A 572 -1.08 37.74 -18.21
CA LEU A 572 -1.02 38.66 -17.06
C LEU A 572 -0.52 37.99 -15.77
N TYR A 573 -0.77 36.69 -15.59
CA TYR A 573 -0.42 35.96 -14.38
C TYR A 573 0.95 35.26 -14.44
N TRP A 574 1.67 35.37 -15.56
CA TRP A 574 2.97 34.71 -15.71
C TRP A 574 4.08 35.34 -14.87
N GLU A 575 3.96 36.62 -14.55
CA GLU A 575 4.93 37.41 -13.79
C GLU A 575 4.33 37.93 -12.47
N PHE A 576 3.17 37.42 -12.09
CA PHE A 576 2.51 37.79 -10.84
C PHE A 576 3.33 37.28 -9.66
N LEU A 577 3.54 38.10 -8.64
CA LEU A 577 4.35 37.74 -7.47
C LEU A 577 3.46 37.11 -6.39
N ASN A 578 3.94 36.02 -5.78
CA ASN A 578 3.28 35.43 -4.61
C ASN A 578 3.54 36.25 -3.33
N GLY A 579 3.06 35.76 -2.18
CA GLY A 579 3.27 36.41 -0.88
C GLY A 579 4.73 36.54 -0.44
N GLU A 580 5.64 35.75 -1.04
CA GLU A 580 7.09 35.80 -0.79
C GLU A 580 7.80 36.76 -1.76
N GLY A 581 7.08 37.32 -2.74
CA GLY A 581 7.64 38.24 -3.74
C GLY A 581 8.26 37.56 -4.95
N ASP A 582 8.07 36.24 -5.11
CA ASP A 582 8.64 35.46 -6.21
C ASP A 582 7.65 35.29 -7.36
N ALA A 583 8.17 35.26 -8.59
CA ALA A 583 7.40 34.91 -9.78
C ALA A 583 7.35 33.38 -9.97
N PRO A 584 6.35 32.83 -10.70
CA PRO A 584 6.19 31.38 -10.86
C PRO A 584 7.40 30.65 -11.43
N TYR A 585 8.11 31.29 -12.37
CA TYR A 585 9.31 30.70 -12.97
C TYR A 585 10.48 30.66 -11.98
N ALA A 586 10.62 31.68 -11.13
CA ALA A 586 11.64 31.70 -10.09
C ALA A 586 11.40 30.58 -9.07
N VAL A 587 10.14 30.35 -8.67
CA VAL A 587 9.75 29.22 -7.81
C VAL A 587 10.07 27.88 -8.47
N PHE A 588 9.80 27.72 -9.77
CA PHE A 588 10.15 26.49 -10.50
C PHE A 588 11.65 26.22 -10.45
N THR A 589 12.48 27.23 -10.75
CA THR A 589 13.94 27.12 -10.74
C THR A 589 14.48 26.76 -9.35
N ASP A 590 14.02 27.44 -8.30
CA ASP A 590 14.42 27.17 -6.92
C ASP A 590 14.06 25.74 -6.49
N LYS A 591 12.78 25.35 -6.66
CA LYS A 591 12.29 24.05 -6.18
C LYS A 591 12.83 22.85 -6.98
N HIS A 592 13.29 23.06 -8.22
CA HIS A 592 13.82 21.99 -9.08
C HIS A 592 15.35 22.01 -9.21
N GLU A 593 16.07 22.90 -8.52
CA GLU A 593 17.54 23.01 -8.62
C GLU A 593 18.24 21.66 -8.38
N LYS A 594 17.89 20.97 -7.30
CA LYS A 594 18.46 19.66 -6.99
C LYS A 594 18.15 18.61 -8.07
N LEU A 595 16.92 18.58 -8.56
CA LEU A 595 16.51 17.63 -9.59
C LEU A 595 17.24 17.88 -10.91
N LYS A 596 17.49 19.15 -11.25
CA LYS A 596 18.30 19.55 -12.39
C LYS A 596 19.74 19.06 -12.25
N VAL A 597 20.38 19.25 -11.09
CA VAL A 597 21.74 18.76 -10.82
C VAL A 597 21.83 17.23 -10.91
N ASP A 598 20.87 16.53 -10.32
CA ASP A 598 20.78 15.07 -10.39
C ASP A 598 20.52 14.59 -11.84
N GLY A 599 19.69 15.31 -12.59
CA GLY A 599 19.42 15.07 -14.01
C GLY A 599 20.63 15.28 -14.90
N GLU A 600 21.40 16.36 -14.67
CA GLU A 600 22.67 16.63 -15.35
C GLU A 600 23.67 15.51 -15.09
N LYS A 601 23.86 15.13 -13.82
CA LYS A 601 24.77 14.04 -13.44
C LYS A 601 24.36 12.73 -14.11
N TRP A 602 23.09 12.34 -14.01
CA TRP A 602 22.58 11.12 -14.63
C TRP A 602 22.83 11.08 -16.14
N MET A 603 22.60 12.21 -16.82
CA MET A 603 22.80 12.33 -18.27
C MET A 603 24.30 12.25 -18.63
N LYS A 604 25.18 12.90 -17.86
CA LYS A 604 26.64 12.84 -18.05
C LYS A 604 27.19 11.43 -17.83
N ASP A 605 26.79 10.75 -16.76
CA ASP A 605 27.24 9.39 -16.43
C ASP A 605 26.78 8.39 -17.51
N THR A 606 25.53 8.50 -17.95
CA THR A 606 24.97 7.67 -19.03
C THR A 606 25.69 7.94 -20.35
N SER A 607 25.90 9.20 -20.70
CA SER A 607 26.57 9.60 -21.94
C SER A 607 28.04 9.16 -21.96
N SER A 608 28.75 9.29 -20.83
CA SER A 608 30.15 8.87 -20.68
C SER A 608 30.30 7.36 -20.91
N SER A 609 29.46 6.56 -20.24
CA SER A 609 29.45 5.10 -20.40
C SER A 609 29.19 4.68 -21.85
N CYS A 610 28.24 5.33 -22.52
CA CYS A 610 27.93 5.03 -23.92
C CYS A 610 29.01 5.55 -24.89
N THR A 611 29.70 6.65 -24.57
CA THR A 611 30.84 7.18 -25.33
C THR A 611 31.98 6.17 -25.34
N THR A 612 32.30 5.58 -24.18
CA THR A 612 33.32 4.53 -24.08
C THR A 612 32.96 3.31 -24.92
N ALA A 613 31.70 2.85 -24.86
CA ALA A 613 31.22 1.75 -25.69
C ALA A 613 31.31 2.06 -27.20
N ALA A 614 30.88 3.26 -27.62
CA ALA A 614 30.96 3.70 -29.01
C ALA A 614 32.42 3.80 -29.50
N ALA A 615 33.34 4.29 -28.66
CA ALA A 615 34.77 4.37 -28.99
C ALA A 615 35.39 2.97 -29.16
N LEU A 616 35.06 2.02 -28.28
CA LEU A 616 35.54 0.64 -28.38
C LEU A 616 35.05 -0.02 -29.68
N ILE A 617 33.78 0.12 -30.02
CA ILE A 617 33.22 -0.44 -31.26
C ILE A 617 33.86 0.20 -32.49
N ALA A 618 34.04 1.53 -32.51
CA ALA A 618 34.71 2.22 -33.60
C ALA A 618 36.15 1.69 -33.79
N THR A 619 36.87 1.49 -32.69
CA THR A 619 38.24 0.96 -32.71
C THR A 619 38.30 -0.47 -33.26
N ILE A 620 37.38 -1.33 -32.83
CA ILE A 620 37.28 -2.72 -33.30
C ILE A 620 36.94 -2.75 -34.81
N ALA A 621 35.95 -1.97 -35.25
CA ALA A 621 35.55 -1.91 -36.65
C ALA A 621 36.66 -1.34 -37.54
N PHE A 622 37.38 -0.31 -37.07
CA PHE A 622 38.52 0.26 -37.79
C PHE A 622 39.67 -0.73 -37.93
N ALA A 623 40.03 -1.43 -36.84
CA ALA A 623 41.05 -2.49 -36.89
C ALA A 623 40.66 -3.59 -37.89
N ALA A 624 39.40 -4.06 -37.84
CA ALA A 624 38.89 -5.07 -38.77
C ALA A 624 38.91 -4.62 -40.25
N ALA A 625 38.76 -3.32 -40.51
CA ALA A 625 38.86 -2.78 -41.87
C ALA A 625 40.30 -2.86 -42.44
N ILE A 626 41.32 -2.76 -41.58
CA ILE A 626 42.73 -2.83 -41.99
C ILE A 626 43.18 -4.30 -42.05
N THR A 627 42.80 -5.09 -41.05
CA THR A 627 43.10 -6.53 -40.97
C THR A 627 41.98 -7.35 -41.62
N VAL A 628 41.81 -7.19 -42.94
CA VAL A 628 40.71 -7.85 -43.65
C VAL A 628 40.76 -9.38 -43.53
N PRO A 629 39.60 -10.07 -43.40
CA PRO A 629 39.55 -11.52 -43.31
C PRO A 629 40.20 -12.20 -44.52
N GLY A 630 41.12 -13.12 -44.26
CA GLY A 630 41.89 -13.82 -45.31
C GLY A 630 43.14 -13.08 -45.80
N GLY A 631 43.35 -11.82 -45.41
CA GLY A 631 44.49 -11.01 -45.84
C GLY A 631 44.37 -10.49 -47.27
N ASN A 632 45.46 -9.85 -47.74
CA ASN A 632 45.56 -9.27 -49.07
C ASN A 632 46.47 -10.11 -49.96
N GLU A 633 46.14 -10.16 -51.25
CA GLU A 633 46.98 -10.77 -52.26
C GLU A 633 48.24 -9.92 -52.51
N GLN A 634 49.42 -10.53 -52.49
CA GLN A 634 50.72 -9.83 -52.48
C GLN A 634 51.00 -9.00 -53.74
N GLN A 635 50.39 -9.35 -54.88
CA GLN A 635 50.62 -8.67 -56.16
C GLN A 635 49.61 -7.55 -56.46
N SER A 636 48.33 -7.77 -56.13
CA SER A 636 47.24 -6.83 -56.43
C SER A 636 46.89 -5.92 -55.26
N GLY A 637 47.25 -6.29 -54.03
CA GLY A 637 46.82 -5.63 -52.80
C GLY A 637 45.34 -5.83 -52.46
N LEU A 638 44.59 -6.60 -53.28
CA LEU A 638 43.17 -6.83 -53.09
C LEU A 638 42.91 -7.93 -52.02
N PRO A 639 41.80 -7.85 -51.29
CA PRO A 639 41.40 -8.90 -50.35
C PRO A 639 41.17 -10.24 -51.07
N ILE A 640 41.71 -11.33 -50.52
CA ILE A 640 41.65 -12.67 -51.13
C ILE A 640 40.19 -13.13 -51.35
N PHE A 641 39.27 -12.74 -50.47
CA PHE A 641 37.85 -13.09 -50.56
C PHE A 641 36.97 -12.03 -51.23
N SER A 642 37.54 -11.09 -51.97
CA SER A 642 36.82 -9.96 -52.60
C SER A 642 35.58 -10.36 -53.42
N TRP A 643 35.60 -11.55 -54.03
CA TRP A 643 34.49 -12.08 -54.84
C TRP A 643 33.43 -12.88 -54.05
N ASN A 644 33.63 -13.09 -52.75
CA ASN A 644 32.69 -13.82 -51.91
C ASN A 644 31.59 -12.87 -51.38
N ILE A 645 30.33 -13.28 -51.50
CA ILE A 645 29.18 -12.51 -50.98
C ILE A 645 29.34 -12.19 -49.49
N ALA A 646 29.87 -13.13 -48.69
CA ALA A 646 30.10 -12.90 -47.26
C ALA A 646 31.15 -11.81 -46.98
N PHE A 647 32.11 -11.60 -47.89
CA PHE A 647 33.09 -10.51 -47.80
C PHE A 647 32.43 -9.16 -48.07
N ILE A 648 31.53 -9.09 -49.05
CA ILE A 648 30.74 -7.87 -49.32
C ILE A 648 29.87 -7.51 -48.11
N ILE A 649 29.20 -8.49 -47.51
CA ILE A 649 28.40 -8.31 -46.28
C ILE A 649 29.29 -7.81 -45.14
N PHE A 650 30.45 -8.44 -44.93
CA PHE A 650 31.44 -7.99 -43.96
C PHE A 650 31.84 -6.53 -44.18
N ALA A 651 32.26 -6.16 -45.39
CA ALA A 651 32.76 -4.82 -45.67
C ALA A 651 31.68 -3.73 -45.45
N ILE A 652 30.45 -3.98 -45.92
CA ILE A 652 29.33 -3.04 -45.74
C ILE A 652 28.95 -2.93 -44.26
N SER A 653 28.78 -4.05 -43.56
CA SER A 653 28.41 -4.04 -42.13
C SER A 653 29.52 -3.46 -41.25
N ASN A 654 30.79 -3.69 -41.58
CA ASN A 654 31.92 -3.11 -40.86
C ASN A 654 31.99 -1.59 -41.04
N ALA A 655 31.81 -1.09 -42.27
CA ALA A 655 31.71 0.34 -42.55
C ALA A 655 30.50 0.97 -41.83
N ALA A 656 29.33 0.33 -41.90
CA ALA A 656 28.14 0.79 -41.20
C ALA A 656 28.35 0.86 -39.68
N SER A 657 28.98 -0.15 -39.08
CA SER A 657 29.35 -0.14 -37.66
C SER A 657 30.28 1.02 -37.34
N LEU A 658 31.36 1.21 -38.10
CA LEU A 658 32.32 2.31 -37.87
C LEU A 658 31.64 3.68 -37.91
N PHE A 659 30.92 4.00 -38.99
CA PHE A 659 30.29 5.33 -39.13
C PHE A 659 29.20 5.59 -38.10
N THR A 660 28.37 4.58 -37.80
CA THR A 660 27.30 4.74 -36.79
C THR A 660 27.86 4.83 -35.37
N SER A 661 28.97 4.14 -35.07
CA SER A 661 29.69 4.29 -33.81
C SER A 661 30.34 5.66 -33.66
N SER A 662 31.00 6.16 -34.71
CA SER A 662 31.57 7.52 -34.71
C SER A 662 30.50 8.60 -34.55
N THR A 663 29.35 8.41 -35.20
CA THR A 663 28.19 9.32 -35.05
C THR A 663 27.68 9.28 -33.62
N SER A 664 27.51 8.09 -33.04
CA SER A 664 27.09 7.91 -31.65
C SER A 664 28.05 8.60 -30.68
N LEU A 665 29.36 8.47 -30.90
CA LEU A 665 30.40 9.11 -30.10
C LEU A 665 30.30 10.63 -30.13
N LEU A 666 30.13 11.24 -31.32
CA LEU A 666 29.96 12.69 -31.45
C LEU A 666 28.67 13.18 -30.77
N VAL A 667 27.58 12.43 -30.89
CA VAL A 667 26.31 12.76 -30.24
C VAL A 667 26.44 12.70 -28.72
N PHE A 668 27.05 11.65 -28.16
CA PHE A 668 27.27 11.57 -26.71
C PHE A 668 28.24 12.65 -26.20
N LEU A 669 29.28 12.98 -26.96
CA LEU A 669 30.16 14.10 -26.66
C LEU A 669 29.39 15.43 -26.62
N SER A 670 28.44 15.64 -27.54
CA SER A 670 27.59 16.83 -27.56
C SER A 670 26.71 16.96 -26.30
N ILE A 671 26.33 15.84 -25.68
CA ILE A 671 25.60 15.83 -24.41
C ILE A 671 26.52 16.29 -23.27
N LEU A 672 27.78 15.82 -23.25
CA LEU A 672 28.76 16.19 -22.22
C LEU A 672 29.13 17.68 -22.26
N THR A 673 29.10 18.30 -23.45
CA THR A 673 29.44 19.73 -23.65
C THR A 673 28.24 20.67 -23.63
N SER A 674 27.02 20.16 -23.40
CA SER A 674 25.81 20.97 -23.35
C SER A 674 25.74 21.86 -22.11
N ARG A 675 24.92 22.92 -22.15
CA ARG A 675 24.79 23.91 -21.07
C ARG A 675 23.95 23.45 -19.89
N TYR A 676 23.14 22.40 -20.06
CA TYR A 676 22.18 21.90 -19.07
C TYR A 676 21.27 23.00 -18.50
N ALA A 677 20.81 23.93 -19.35
CA ALA A 677 19.73 24.83 -18.95
C ALA A 677 18.45 24.00 -18.73
N GLU A 678 17.53 24.47 -17.88
CA GLU A 678 16.29 23.74 -17.58
C GLU A 678 15.51 23.40 -18.86
N GLU A 679 15.43 24.35 -19.80
CA GLU A 679 14.76 24.15 -21.08
C GLU A 679 15.40 23.07 -21.96
N ASP A 680 16.71 22.84 -21.82
CA ASP A 680 17.43 21.82 -22.60
C ASP A 680 16.94 20.41 -22.26
N PHE A 681 16.42 20.19 -21.04
CA PHE A 681 15.82 18.91 -20.62
C PHE A 681 14.52 18.58 -21.36
N LEU A 682 13.88 19.55 -22.02
CA LEU A 682 12.58 19.33 -22.65
C LEU A 682 12.69 18.55 -23.97
N HIS A 683 13.58 18.99 -24.86
CA HIS A 683 13.75 18.41 -26.20
C HIS A 683 15.21 18.21 -26.60
N THR A 684 16.10 19.14 -26.29
CA THR A 684 17.50 19.12 -26.77
C THR A 684 18.27 17.91 -26.25
N LEU A 685 18.34 17.73 -24.93
CA LEU A 685 19.07 16.60 -24.31
C LEU A 685 18.42 15.25 -24.60
N PRO A 686 17.09 15.07 -24.43
CA PRO A 686 16.45 13.79 -24.74
C PRO A 686 16.60 13.38 -26.20
N ARG A 687 16.50 14.32 -27.15
CA ARG A 687 16.68 14.03 -28.58
C ARG A 687 18.09 13.57 -28.89
N SER A 688 19.11 14.21 -28.32
CA SER A 688 20.50 13.78 -28.47
C SER A 688 20.70 12.39 -27.86
N LEU A 689 20.16 12.11 -26.67
CA LEU A 689 20.27 10.79 -26.04
C LEU A 689 19.60 9.69 -26.88
N ILE A 690 18.39 9.94 -27.39
CA ILE A 690 17.66 9.01 -28.28
C ILE A 690 18.49 8.73 -29.54
N LEU A 691 19.00 9.77 -30.19
CA LEU A 691 19.81 9.62 -31.41
C LEU A 691 21.09 8.82 -31.12
N GLY A 692 21.79 9.12 -30.02
CA GLY A 692 22.98 8.41 -29.58
C GLY A 692 22.71 6.92 -29.38
N LEU A 693 21.69 6.57 -28.59
CA LEU A 693 21.31 5.17 -28.32
C LEU A 693 20.88 4.42 -29.59
N LEU A 694 20.15 5.06 -30.51
CA LEU A 694 19.76 4.45 -31.79
C LEU A 694 20.98 4.15 -32.67
N THR A 695 21.89 5.12 -32.80
CA THR A 695 23.13 4.93 -33.58
C THR A 695 24.06 3.90 -32.95
N LEU A 696 24.13 3.84 -31.62
CA LEU A 696 24.88 2.80 -30.88
C LEU A 696 24.30 1.41 -31.12
N PHE A 697 22.97 1.27 -31.07
CA PHE A 697 22.30 0.00 -31.37
C PHE A 697 22.57 -0.48 -32.80
N LEU A 698 22.49 0.44 -33.77
CA LEU A 698 22.81 0.15 -35.17
C LEU A 698 24.29 -0.26 -35.33
N SER A 699 25.18 0.34 -34.55
CA SER A 699 26.60 0.00 -34.54
C SER A 699 26.86 -1.41 -33.99
N ILE A 700 26.27 -1.77 -32.85
CA ILE A 700 26.40 -3.10 -32.23
C ILE A 700 25.86 -4.18 -33.15
N THR A 701 24.67 -3.98 -33.73
CA THR A 701 24.06 -4.93 -34.65
C THR A 701 24.90 -5.13 -35.91
N SER A 702 25.39 -4.03 -36.51
CA SER A 702 26.28 -4.09 -37.67
C SER A 702 27.62 -4.77 -37.34
N MET A 703 28.19 -4.54 -36.15
CA MET A 703 29.40 -5.20 -35.69
C MET A 703 29.21 -6.72 -35.54
N MET A 704 28.08 -7.16 -34.99
CA MET A 704 27.77 -8.59 -34.86
C MET A 704 27.59 -9.28 -36.21
N ILE A 705 27.01 -8.59 -37.21
CA ILE A 705 26.89 -9.09 -38.59
C ILE A 705 28.28 -9.19 -39.24
N SER A 706 29.12 -8.16 -39.07
CA SER A 706 30.51 -8.14 -39.55
C SER A 706 31.29 -9.32 -38.96
N PHE A 707 31.24 -9.51 -37.64
CA PHE A 707 31.91 -10.63 -36.95
C PHE A 707 31.42 -12.00 -37.46
N SER A 708 30.09 -12.18 -37.58
CA SER A 708 29.51 -13.42 -38.08
C SER A 708 29.96 -13.74 -39.51
N SER A 709 30.06 -12.71 -40.36
CA SER A 709 30.55 -12.83 -41.74
C SER A 709 32.02 -13.22 -41.79
N THR A 710 32.85 -12.64 -40.92
CA THR A 710 34.27 -13.00 -40.78
C THR A 710 34.46 -14.46 -40.37
N VAL A 711 33.72 -14.95 -39.36
CA VAL A 711 33.80 -16.36 -38.94
C VAL A 711 33.38 -17.30 -40.06
N TYR A 712 32.35 -16.93 -40.83
CA TYR A 712 31.93 -17.70 -42.00
C TYR A 712 32.98 -17.70 -43.13
N LEU A 713 33.66 -16.59 -43.39
CA LEU A 713 34.73 -16.53 -44.39
C LEU A 713 35.92 -17.42 -44.01
N VAL A 714 36.31 -17.43 -42.74
CA VAL A 714 37.48 -18.18 -42.25
C VAL A 714 37.19 -19.68 -42.10
N PHE A 715 36.01 -20.06 -41.56
CA PHE A 715 35.70 -21.45 -41.20
C PHE A 715 34.54 -22.08 -41.98
N GLY A 716 33.67 -21.26 -42.57
CA GLY A 716 32.38 -21.68 -43.13
C GLY A 716 32.42 -22.21 -44.56
N GLN A 717 33.46 -21.89 -45.35
CA GLN A 717 33.52 -22.28 -46.77
C GLN A 717 33.49 -23.80 -47.01
N LYS A 718 33.92 -24.63 -46.03
CA LYS A 718 33.85 -26.10 -46.10
C LYS A 718 32.81 -26.73 -45.17
N LYS A 719 32.22 -25.96 -44.23
CA LYS A 719 31.29 -26.45 -43.20
C LYS A 719 30.21 -25.40 -42.91
N SER A 720 29.18 -25.35 -43.74
CA SER A 720 28.08 -24.37 -43.60
C SER A 720 27.33 -24.44 -42.27
N TRP A 721 27.37 -25.58 -41.57
CA TRP A 721 26.77 -25.75 -40.24
C TRP A 721 27.38 -24.83 -39.16
N VAL A 722 28.62 -24.34 -39.35
CA VAL A 722 29.28 -23.39 -38.42
C VAL A 722 28.52 -22.07 -38.29
N LEU A 723 27.73 -21.67 -39.31
CA LEU A 723 26.95 -20.44 -39.26
C LEU A 723 25.83 -20.49 -38.20
N LEU A 724 25.24 -21.67 -37.96
CA LEU A 724 24.12 -21.83 -37.03
C LEU A 724 24.51 -21.47 -35.57
N PRO A 725 25.56 -22.08 -34.95
CA PRO A 725 25.98 -21.70 -33.61
C PRO A 725 26.46 -20.25 -33.52
N VAL A 726 27.18 -19.74 -34.53
CA VAL A 726 27.67 -18.36 -34.56
C VAL A 726 26.52 -17.36 -34.60
N ALA A 727 25.51 -17.60 -35.43
CA ALA A 727 24.31 -16.76 -35.50
C ALA A 727 23.54 -16.79 -34.17
N THR A 728 23.39 -17.96 -33.54
CA THR A 728 22.72 -18.05 -32.23
C THR A 728 23.47 -17.30 -31.14
N MET A 729 24.80 -17.33 -31.14
CA MET A 729 25.62 -16.57 -30.19
C MET A 729 25.57 -15.06 -30.47
N ALA A 730 25.57 -14.64 -31.74
CA ALA A 730 25.44 -13.24 -32.13
C ALA A 730 24.07 -12.65 -31.75
N CYS A 731 23.01 -13.46 -31.68
CA CYS A 731 21.70 -13.03 -31.19
C CYS A 731 21.70 -12.70 -29.69
N LEU A 732 22.58 -13.28 -28.87
CA LEU A 732 22.56 -13.07 -27.42
C LEU A 732 22.89 -11.60 -27.03
N PRO A 733 23.96 -10.96 -27.53
CA PRO A 733 24.20 -9.53 -27.25
C PRO A 733 23.11 -8.62 -27.80
N ILE A 734 22.58 -8.90 -28.99
CA ILE A 734 21.52 -8.10 -29.61
C ILE A 734 20.23 -8.16 -28.78
N THR A 735 19.81 -9.37 -28.41
CA THR A 735 18.63 -9.57 -27.57
C THR A 735 18.82 -8.99 -26.16
N SER A 736 20.01 -9.12 -25.57
CA SER A 736 20.34 -8.51 -24.28
C SER A 736 20.24 -6.98 -24.34
N PHE A 737 20.80 -6.35 -25.37
CA PHE A 737 20.69 -4.89 -25.56
C PHE A 737 19.22 -4.46 -25.71
N VAL A 738 18.44 -5.18 -26.53
CA VAL A 738 17.01 -4.91 -26.69
C VAL A 738 16.29 -5.06 -25.34
N LEU A 739 16.54 -6.11 -24.56
CA LEU A 739 15.83 -6.28 -23.29
C LEU A 739 16.19 -5.21 -22.26
N LEU A 740 17.45 -4.77 -22.21
CA LEU A 740 17.94 -3.85 -21.18
C LEU A 740 17.76 -2.37 -21.54
N GLN A 741 18.04 -1.98 -22.78
CA GLN A 741 18.07 -0.57 -23.20
C GLN A 741 16.79 -0.11 -23.90
N PHE A 742 16.04 -1.02 -24.50
CA PHE A 742 14.80 -0.67 -25.21
C PHE A 742 13.72 -0.09 -24.29
N PRO A 743 13.53 -0.54 -23.03
CA PRO A 743 12.57 0.11 -22.12
C PRO A 743 12.90 1.59 -21.89
N LEU A 744 14.18 1.92 -21.71
CA LEU A 744 14.64 3.30 -21.57
C LEU A 744 14.41 4.11 -22.85
N LEU A 745 14.72 3.52 -24.01
CA LEU A 745 14.50 4.17 -25.31
C LEU A 745 13.01 4.45 -25.57
N ILE A 746 12.13 3.50 -25.26
CA ILE A 746 10.68 3.69 -25.35
C ILE A 746 10.23 4.81 -24.40
N ALA A 747 10.71 4.80 -23.15
CA ALA A 747 10.37 5.84 -22.18
C ALA A 747 10.78 7.24 -22.69
N LEU A 748 11.99 7.38 -23.22
CA LEU A 748 12.49 8.62 -23.81
C LEU A 748 11.69 9.08 -25.05
N ILE A 749 11.40 8.16 -25.98
CA ILE A 749 10.65 8.48 -27.19
C ILE A 749 9.21 8.87 -26.83
N SER A 750 8.56 8.11 -25.94
CA SER A 750 7.20 8.40 -25.52
C SER A 750 7.09 9.69 -24.71
N SER A 751 8.06 10.02 -23.85
CA SER A 751 8.07 11.30 -23.13
C SER A 751 8.32 12.48 -24.08
N THR A 752 9.18 12.32 -25.09
CA THR A 752 9.64 13.42 -25.94
C THR A 752 8.74 13.67 -27.15
N TYR A 753 8.22 12.61 -27.77
CA TYR A 753 7.46 12.65 -29.02
C TYR A 753 6.07 12.02 -28.93
N GLY A 754 5.74 11.34 -27.82
CA GLY A 754 4.43 10.72 -27.65
C GLY A 754 3.31 11.75 -27.60
N ASP A 755 2.07 11.26 -27.55
CA ASP A 755 0.94 12.10 -27.18
C ASP A 755 1.31 12.81 -25.88
N GLY A 756 1.27 14.15 -25.87
CA GLY A 756 1.56 14.91 -24.67
C GLY A 756 0.76 14.38 -23.48
N ILE A 757 1.23 14.66 -22.25
CA ILE A 757 0.60 14.29 -20.96
C ILE A 757 -0.94 14.31 -21.01
N PHE A 758 -1.48 15.24 -21.78
CA PHE A 758 -2.90 15.50 -21.91
C PHE A 758 -3.49 14.92 -23.21
N LYS A 759 -4.20 13.80 -23.08
CA LYS A 759 -5.07 13.28 -24.16
C LYS A 759 -6.14 14.32 -24.52
N LYS A 760 -6.12 14.81 -25.76
CA LYS A 760 -7.32 15.40 -26.40
C LYS A 760 -8.30 14.26 -26.71
N LYS A 761 -9.01 13.74 -25.69
CA LYS A 761 -10.25 13.01 -25.97
C LYS A 761 -11.27 14.03 -26.49
N SER A 762 -11.81 13.72 -27.67
CA SER A 762 -12.73 14.53 -28.44
C SER A 762 -13.98 14.94 -27.66
N ASN A 763 -14.51 16.09 -28.09
CA ASN A 763 -15.63 16.84 -27.56
C ASN A 763 -16.86 16.00 -27.19
N LEU A 764 -17.40 16.30 -26.00
CA LEU A 764 -18.81 16.39 -25.59
C LEU A 764 -18.93 15.85 -24.17
N LEU A 765 -19.11 16.76 -23.21
CA LEU A 765 -19.93 16.56 -22.01
C LEU A 765 -20.19 17.86 -21.23
N PHE A 766 -20.22 19.00 -21.94
CA PHE A 766 -21.05 20.17 -21.65
C PHE A 766 -21.37 20.85 -22.98
#